data_AF-A0A255QPI6-F1
#
_entry.id   AF-A0A255QPI6-F1
#
_cell.length_a   1.000
_cell.length_b   1.000
_cell.length_c   1.000
_cell.angle_alpha   90.00
_cell.angle_beta   90.00
_cell.angle_gamma   90.00
#
_symmetry.space_group_name_H-M   'P 1'
#
loop_
_entity.id
_entity.type
_entity.pdbx_description
1 polymer ?
#
loop_
_entity_poly.entity_id
_entity_poly.type
_entity_poly.pdbx_seq_one_letter_code
_entity_poly.pdbx_strand_id
1 'polypeptide(L)'
;MTNAAQWYRKTEDGRLLCELCPRACHLHEGDRGFCFVRKNEGGQMVLDTYGKSTGFCIDPIEKKPLNHFLPGTPVLSFGTAGCNLGCKFCQNWDISKSREVARLSDRAMPNEIAAAATKHGCRSVAFTYNDPVIWAEYAIDTAIACREAGIKAVAVTAGYITSEARSEFFGQMDAANIDLKAFTESFYFKLTGSHLQPVLDTIEAVCNETDCWVELTNLIIPDANDSPGEIEAMCEWIIDHVGPNVPLHFTAFHPDFRLTDRNRTEHHCLIQSYEIAKRVGLNYVYLGNVHDTQRQSTYCDHCQRLIIERDWHQLGQYSLRHDRCAHCDHPIPGVFEAKAGDWGARRQRVRIEPIGLPSVVLPTIQTPRLANTMPDFTQLTEPQKQTIIHAASQMIQSTVLGQDPSFGMQTLGDLAEMLVDGVFLTVKRGGALRGCCGQLGSTVKLGEAMWHSATRTARDPRMAPLSAAELPYLNLSVSLLGPPREISERGDQRAEAIEIGKHGLRISLGQSSGLLLPQVATEQGWNSRQFLDAVCRKAGLPAGTWQRDDARLMLFDGVHFDDTLKLDPRMVATRASLLRPDEVVSYHQWIRQNLVAMCSGATPMYYASGLSDAEVLGLILVVDHPVLGRQQWMQLGFKESRPLQSTLFQMTQRAAGWLGSADPLQSTIEFAVLTDCNHHGDLSHADWRGFETAKRAIILTDQRRWAIGYQAGVPLDRVLHQTAHCESFRSPTQAYSMACCASSDVMFVSTGPKPNDKQSIRQPAVAGAFYPAEDNAREAMVDQLIAAGSDNPQKRDVFAVMVPHAGLRFSGRVAAEVWRRINVPSRVLILGPKHTPDGMDWAVAPYERWMISQTAGLSGDKEMATQLAERLEGFELDSAAHAREHGIEVQLPLMYRLCPTTKLTAIAMHGATVDELEKTADQLAQWWSEQAEPPLLVVSSDMNHFAEESENRRRDRLALDALASGDGAKLLEVCRTENVSMCGQLPAALILMVMKRLGKKVTCEEIAYATSADAGGDRQRVVGYAGVILG
;
A
#
# COMPACT_ATOMS: atom_id res chain seq x y z
N MET A 1 -3.15 -19.99 -25.99
CA MET A 1 -3.46 -20.88 -24.84
C MET A 1 -4.49 -20.18 -24.00
N THR A 2 -5.62 -20.83 -23.73
CA THR A 2 -6.78 -20.25 -23.04
C THR A 2 -6.65 -20.50 -21.54
N ASN A 3 -6.94 -19.50 -20.70
CA ASN A 3 -6.98 -19.62 -19.22
C ASN A 3 -8.13 -20.51 -18.71
N ALA A 4 -8.65 -21.43 -19.53
CA ALA A 4 -9.78 -22.27 -19.22
C ALA A 4 -9.36 -23.37 -18.25
N ALA A 5 -10.14 -23.56 -17.19
CA ALA A 5 -9.97 -24.63 -16.23
C ALA A 5 -10.63 -25.91 -16.75
N GLN A 6 -10.10 -27.08 -16.37
CA GLN A 6 -10.57 -28.36 -16.92
C GLN A 6 -11.63 -29.04 -16.04
N TRP A 7 -11.42 -29.09 -14.73
CA TRP A 7 -12.25 -29.88 -13.81
C TRP A 7 -13.48 -29.12 -13.32
N TYR A 8 -14.51 -29.05 -14.17
CA TYR A 8 -15.82 -28.54 -13.79
C TYR A 8 -16.94 -29.08 -14.67
N ARG A 9 -18.17 -29.06 -14.14
CA ARG A 9 -19.39 -29.32 -14.93
C ARG A 9 -20.47 -28.30 -14.66
N LYS A 10 -21.40 -28.16 -15.62
CA LYS A 10 -22.61 -27.35 -15.46
C LYS A 10 -23.66 -28.16 -14.69
N THR A 11 -24.25 -27.55 -13.66
CA THR A 11 -25.36 -28.12 -12.91
C THR A 11 -26.70 -27.76 -13.56
N GLU A 12 -27.78 -28.47 -13.20
CA GLU A 12 -29.12 -28.28 -13.77
C GLU A 12 -29.68 -26.87 -13.55
N ASP A 13 -29.25 -26.17 -12.50
CA ASP A 13 -29.61 -24.79 -12.17
C ASP A 13 -28.69 -23.73 -12.81
N GLY A 14 -27.81 -24.13 -13.72
CA GLY A 14 -26.96 -23.23 -14.50
C GLY A 14 -25.66 -22.78 -13.82
N ARG A 15 -25.32 -23.30 -12.63
CA ARG A 15 -24.03 -23.04 -11.95
C ARG A 15 -22.90 -23.91 -12.51
N LEU A 16 -21.66 -23.57 -12.19
CA LEU A 16 -20.50 -24.44 -12.39
C LEU A 16 -20.14 -25.14 -11.09
N LEU A 17 -20.09 -26.46 -11.10
CA LEU A 17 -19.51 -27.27 -10.03
C LEU A 17 -18.03 -27.50 -10.32
N CYS A 18 -17.15 -27.00 -9.46
CA CYS A 18 -15.71 -27.25 -9.53
C CYS A 18 -15.39 -28.63 -8.93
N GLU A 19 -14.77 -29.50 -9.72
CA GLU A 19 -14.49 -30.90 -9.38
C GLU A 19 -13.00 -31.17 -9.13
N LEU A 20 -12.16 -30.12 -9.13
CA LEU A 20 -10.72 -30.24 -8.90
C LEU A 20 -10.37 -30.79 -7.51
N CYS A 21 -11.03 -30.28 -6.46
CA CYS A 21 -10.68 -30.62 -5.08
C CYS A 21 -11.94 -30.95 -4.28
N PRO A 22 -11.82 -31.64 -3.13
CA PRO A 22 -12.97 -32.10 -2.34
C PRO A 22 -13.87 -30.98 -1.79
N ARG A 23 -13.55 -29.70 -2.05
CA ARG A 23 -14.41 -28.56 -1.73
C ARG A 23 -15.70 -28.50 -2.55
N ALA A 24 -15.71 -29.05 -3.77
CA ALA A 24 -16.90 -29.10 -4.63
C ALA A 24 -17.65 -27.74 -4.73
N CYS A 25 -16.91 -26.65 -5.02
CA CYS A 25 -17.48 -25.30 -5.05
C CYS A 25 -18.52 -25.15 -6.16
N HIS A 26 -19.70 -24.59 -5.84
CA HIS A 26 -20.74 -24.27 -6.81
C HIS A 26 -20.71 -22.77 -7.11
N LEU A 27 -20.45 -22.39 -8.36
CA LEU A 27 -20.14 -21.02 -8.76
C LEU A 27 -21.17 -20.49 -9.77
N HIS A 28 -21.78 -19.34 -9.47
CA HIS A 28 -22.54 -18.55 -10.44
C HIS A 28 -21.58 -17.74 -11.33
N GLU A 29 -22.11 -17.13 -12.39
CA GLU A 29 -21.35 -16.21 -13.23
C GLU A 29 -20.71 -15.10 -12.38
N GLY A 30 -19.39 -14.92 -12.49
CA GLY A 30 -18.60 -13.97 -11.72
C GLY A 30 -18.04 -14.51 -10.40
N ASP A 31 -18.57 -15.61 -9.86
CA ASP A 31 -18.13 -16.18 -8.57
C ASP A 31 -16.71 -16.79 -8.67
N ARG A 32 -16.01 -16.78 -7.54
CA ARG A 32 -14.74 -17.49 -7.34
C ARG A 32 -14.91 -18.65 -6.37
N GLY A 33 -14.17 -19.74 -6.60
CA GLY A 33 -14.04 -20.84 -5.65
C GLY A 33 -13.37 -20.40 -4.35
N PHE A 34 -13.45 -21.24 -3.32
CA PHE A 34 -12.80 -21.00 -2.01
C PHE A 34 -11.33 -20.61 -2.12
N CYS A 35 -10.64 -21.12 -3.14
CA CYS A 35 -9.23 -20.83 -3.40
C CYS A 35 -8.97 -19.43 -3.96
N PHE A 36 -9.98 -18.67 -4.38
CA PHE A 36 -9.90 -17.37 -5.08
C PHE A 36 -9.23 -17.40 -6.46
N VAL A 37 -8.73 -18.55 -6.91
CA VAL A 37 -8.04 -18.74 -8.20
C VAL A 37 -8.98 -19.11 -9.33
N ARG A 38 -9.95 -19.99 -9.06
CA ARG A 38 -10.89 -20.49 -10.07
C ARG A 38 -12.14 -19.64 -10.06
N LYS A 39 -12.47 -19.04 -11.20
CA LYS A 39 -13.60 -18.12 -11.37
C LYS A 39 -14.53 -18.64 -12.46
N ASN A 40 -15.83 -18.50 -12.29
CA ASN A 40 -16.77 -18.66 -13.39
C ASN A 40 -16.88 -17.34 -14.17
N GLU A 41 -16.49 -17.34 -15.44
CA GLU A 41 -16.53 -16.18 -16.33
C GLU A 41 -17.02 -16.60 -17.71
N GLY A 42 -18.08 -15.96 -18.21
CA GLY A 42 -18.74 -16.31 -19.47
C GLY A 42 -19.35 -17.72 -19.45
N GLY A 43 -19.75 -18.25 -18.29
CA GLY A 43 -20.23 -19.62 -18.13
C GLY A 43 -19.14 -20.68 -18.33
N GLN A 44 -17.87 -20.30 -18.20
CA GLN A 44 -16.70 -21.16 -18.25
C GLN A 44 -15.85 -20.97 -16.99
N MET A 45 -15.23 -22.05 -16.51
CA MET A 45 -14.28 -21.92 -15.41
C MET A 45 -12.96 -21.37 -15.97
N VAL A 46 -12.43 -20.30 -15.39
CA VAL A 46 -11.15 -19.68 -15.75
C VAL A 46 -10.21 -19.60 -14.55
N LEU A 47 -8.90 -19.64 -14.82
CA LEU A 47 -7.85 -19.43 -13.81
C LEU A 47 -7.37 -17.98 -13.84
N ASP A 48 -7.66 -17.25 -12.77
CA ASP A 48 -7.25 -15.85 -12.63
C ASP A 48 -5.73 -15.66 -12.49
N THR A 49 -5.05 -16.72 -12.04
CA THR A 49 -3.60 -16.75 -11.78
C THR A 49 -2.78 -17.38 -12.90
N TYR A 50 -3.40 -17.85 -13.99
CA TYR A 50 -2.65 -18.48 -15.08
C TYR A 50 -1.63 -17.48 -15.66
N GLY A 51 -0.37 -17.91 -15.75
CA GLY A 51 0.73 -17.06 -16.21
C GLY A 51 1.14 -15.95 -15.24
N LYS A 52 0.73 -16.01 -13.97
CA LYS A 52 1.04 -15.02 -12.93
C LYS A 52 1.64 -15.71 -11.70
N SER A 53 2.61 -15.07 -11.05
CA SER A 53 3.28 -15.59 -9.87
C SER A 53 3.59 -14.48 -8.88
N THR A 54 3.44 -14.74 -7.58
CA THR A 54 3.78 -13.80 -6.49
C THR A 54 5.29 -13.55 -6.33
N GLY A 55 6.11 -14.23 -7.14
CA GLY A 55 7.54 -14.01 -7.27
C GLY A 55 8.30 -15.30 -7.61
N PHE A 56 9.55 -15.15 -8.06
CA PHE A 56 10.43 -16.27 -8.41
C PHE A 56 11.70 -16.24 -7.56
N CYS A 57 12.07 -17.41 -7.03
CA CYS A 57 13.28 -17.55 -6.22
C CYS A 57 13.94 -18.89 -6.48
N ILE A 58 15.25 -18.91 -6.66
CA ILE A 58 16.05 -20.12 -6.66
C ILE A 58 16.46 -20.39 -5.22
N ASP A 59 16.14 -21.58 -4.75
CA ASP A 59 16.42 -22.11 -3.41
C ASP A 59 17.10 -23.49 -3.54
N PRO A 60 17.72 -24.03 -2.48
CA PRO A 60 18.11 -25.44 -2.42
C PRO A 60 16.88 -26.35 -2.42
N ILE A 61 17.01 -27.55 -3.01
CA ILE A 61 15.94 -28.55 -3.05
C ILE A 61 15.54 -29.02 -1.64
N GLU A 62 16.47 -29.02 -0.69
CA GLU A 62 16.25 -29.38 0.73
C GLU A 62 15.19 -28.48 1.39
N LYS A 63 15.03 -27.23 0.90
CA LYS A 63 13.99 -26.31 1.38
C LYS A 63 12.58 -26.72 0.92
N LYS A 64 12.47 -27.62 -0.06
CA LYS A 64 11.22 -28.22 -0.54
C LYS A 64 11.12 -29.65 0.02
N PRO A 65 11.23 -29.82 1.35
CA PRO A 65 11.63 -31.04 2.08
C PRO A 65 11.76 -32.32 1.23
N LEU A 66 12.78 -32.34 0.38
CA LEU A 66 13.05 -33.37 -0.61
C LEU A 66 14.51 -33.79 -0.47
N ASN A 67 14.79 -34.61 0.55
CA ASN A 67 16.15 -35.02 0.87
C ASN A 67 16.66 -36.12 -0.07
N HIS A 68 15.77 -36.85 -0.72
CA HIS A 68 16.06 -37.98 -1.61
C HIS A 68 15.78 -37.65 -3.08
N PHE A 69 15.62 -36.37 -3.42
CA PHE A 69 15.43 -35.92 -4.80
C PHE A 69 16.44 -34.85 -5.17
N LEU A 70 17.40 -35.21 -6.02
CA LEU A 70 18.48 -34.36 -6.54
C LEU A 70 19.20 -33.50 -5.47
N PRO A 71 19.74 -34.11 -4.38
CA PRO A 71 20.27 -33.36 -3.24
C PRO A 71 21.36 -32.35 -3.61
N GLY A 72 21.29 -31.15 -3.03
CA GLY A 72 22.23 -30.06 -3.19
C GLY A 72 22.05 -29.23 -4.47
N THR A 73 21.05 -29.55 -5.29
CA THR A 73 20.82 -28.87 -6.57
C THR A 73 19.92 -27.62 -6.42
N PRO A 74 20.07 -26.61 -7.31
CA PRO A 74 19.19 -25.44 -7.33
C PRO A 74 17.80 -25.77 -7.91
N VAL A 75 16.75 -25.29 -7.24
CA VAL A 75 15.35 -25.38 -7.69
C VAL A 75 14.72 -23.99 -7.84
N LEU A 76 14.17 -23.71 -9.03
CA LEU A 76 13.42 -22.48 -9.28
C LEU A 76 12.01 -22.61 -8.68
N SER A 77 11.71 -21.80 -7.68
CA SER A 77 10.50 -21.91 -6.85
C SER A 77 9.55 -20.73 -7.08
N PHE A 78 8.27 -21.03 -7.29
CA PHE A 78 7.24 -20.00 -7.44
C PHE A 78 5.85 -20.48 -6.99
N GLY A 79 4.95 -19.52 -6.77
CA GLY A 79 3.60 -19.75 -6.30
C GLY A 79 2.63 -18.65 -6.69
N THR A 80 1.34 -18.96 -6.65
CA THR A 80 0.26 -18.00 -6.92
C THR A 80 -0.36 -17.50 -5.62
N ALA A 81 -1.41 -16.68 -5.68
CA ALA A 81 -2.17 -16.29 -4.49
C ALA A 81 -3.38 -17.22 -4.29
N GLY A 82 -3.73 -17.50 -3.03
CA GLY A 82 -4.86 -18.36 -2.66
C GLY A 82 -4.49 -19.79 -2.24
N CYS A 83 -5.45 -20.56 -1.70
CA CYS A 83 -5.26 -21.95 -1.25
C CYS A 83 -6.62 -22.67 -1.08
N ASN A 84 -6.69 -23.99 -1.29
CA ASN A 84 -7.87 -24.82 -1.06
C ASN A 84 -8.06 -25.20 0.43
N LEU A 85 -7.06 -24.96 1.29
CA LEU A 85 -7.12 -25.15 2.74
C LEU A 85 -7.19 -23.81 3.49
N GLY A 86 -7.91 -23.80 4.61
CA GLY A 86 -8.10 -22.68 5.54
C GLY A 86 -7.16 -22.66 6.74
N CYS A 87 -5.93 -23.17 6.61
CA CYS A 87 -4.96 -23.34 7.72
C CYS A 87 -4.82 -22.09 8.61
N LYS A 88 -5.11 -22.23 9.91
CA LYS A 88 -4.93 -21.17 10.94
C LYS A 88 -3.46 -20.93 11.31
N PHE A 89 -2.60 -21.90 11.03
CA PHE A 89 -1.16 -21.92 11.35
C PHE A 89 -0.26 -21.70 10.13
N CYS A 90 -0.79 -21.15 9.03
CA CYS A 90 -0.03 -21.06 7.79
C CYS A 90 1.19 -20.12 7.92
N GLN A 91 2.39 -20.65 7.69
CA GLN A 91 3.65 -19.90 7.75
C GLN A 91 3.93 -19.08 6.46
N ASN A 92 3.14 -19.31 5.40
CA ASN A 92 3.11 -18.52 4.16
C ASN A 92 1.74 -17.83 4.00
N TRP A 93 1.17 -17.33 5.09
CA TRP A 93 -0.20 -16.78 5.10
C TRP A 93 -0.33 -15.52 4.24
N ASP A 94 0.74 -14.74 4.14
CA ASP A 94 0.84 -13.54 3.31
C ASP A 94 0.60 -13.83 1.82
N ILE A 95 0.98 -15.01 1.33
CA ILE A 95 0.76 -15.46 -0.05
C ILE A 95 -0.53 -16.30 -0.16
N SER A 96 -0.70 -17.29 0.70
CA SER A 96 -1.81 -18.26 0.64
C SER A 96 -3.17 -17.69 1.04
N LYS A 97 -3.20 -16.57 1.78
CA LYS A 97 -4.41 -15.84 2.18
C LYS A 97 -4.56 -14.49 1.49
N SER A 98 -3.58 -14.10 0.66
CA SER A 98 -3.72 -12.90 -0.16
C SER A 98 -4.79 -13.10 -1.22
N ARG A 99 -5.65 -12.09 -1.36
CA ARG A 99 -6.68 -11.99 -2.40
C ARG A 99 -6.25 -11.03 -3.52
N GLU A 100 -5.09 -10.39 -3.39
CA GLU A 100 -4.57 -9.41 -4.35
C GLU A 100 -3.63 -10.08 -5.37
N VAL A 101 -4.20 -10.89 -6.27
CA VAL A 101 -3.44 -11.54 -7.36
C VAL A 101 -2.74 -10.50 -8.24
N ALA A 102 -3.36 -9.35 -8.50
CA ALA A 102 -2.88 -8.36 -9.47
C ALA A 102 -1.80 -7.39 -8.95
N ARG A 103 -1.75 -7.12 -7.63
CA ARG A 103 -0.84 -6.12 -7.04
C ARG A 103 0.54 -6.70 -6.72
N LEU A 104 0.62 -8.02 -6.59
CA LEU A 104 1.79 -8.75 -6.08
C LEU A 104 2.42 -9.71 -7.10
N SER A 105 1.85 -9.88 -8.29
CA SER A 105 2.28 -10.94 -9.21
C SER A 105 3.06 -10.44 -10.43
N ASP A 106 4.24 -11.02 -10.64
CA ASP A 106 4.97 -10.98 -11.90
C ASP A 106 4.28 -11.90 -12.92
N ARG A 107 4.30 -11.52 -14.20
CA ARG A 107 3.86 -12.40 -15.30
C ARG A 107 5.01 -13.32 -15.71
N ALA A 108 4.73 -14.62 -15.83
CA ALA A 108 5.60 -15.55 -16.56
C ALA A 108 4.76 -16.68 -17.14
N MET A 109 5.00 -17.07 -18.38
CA MET A 109 4.34 -18.20 -19.04
C MET A 109 5.15 -19.50 -18.83
N PRO A 110 4.55 -20.70 -19.00
CA PRO A 110 5.23 -22.00 -18.86
C PRO A 110 6.62 -22.08 -19.50
N ASN A 111 6.73 -21.72 -20.78
CA ASN A 111 8.00 -21.76 -21.52
C ASN A 111 9.03 -20.75 -21.01
N GLU A 112 8.58 -19.62 -20.48
CA GLU A 112 9.43 -18.57 -19.89
C GLU A 112 10.06 -19.06 -18.60
N ILE A 113 9.29 -19.82 -17.80
CA ILE A 113 9.77 -20.45 -16.57
C ILE A 113 10.78 -21.55 -16.87
N ALA A 114 10.48 -22.45 -17.81
CA ALA A 114 11.39 -23.53 -18.20
C ALA A 114 12.74 -22.98 -18.74
N ALA A 115 12.68 -21.95 -19.57
CA ALA A 115 13.87 -21.28 -20.09
C ALA A 115 14.65 -20.54 -19.00
N ALA A 116 13.98 -19.88 -18.04
CA ALA A 116 14.64 -19.25 -16.91
C ALA A 116 15.35 -20.28 -16.02
N ALA A 117 14.69 -21.42 -15.72
CA ALA A 117 15.29 -22.52 -14.98
C ALA A 117 16.56 -23.03 -15.69
N THR A 118 16.48 -23.25 -17.01
CA THR A 118 17.62 -23.67 -17.84
C THR A 118 18.76 -22.64 -17.79
N LYS A 119 18.45 -21.36 -18.00
CA LYS A 119 19.43 -20.25 -17.97
C LYS A 119 20.18 -20.17 -16.65
N HIS A 120 19.51 -20.46 -15.54
CA HIS A 120 20.09 -20.40 -14.20
C HIS A 120 20.67 -21.74 -13.73
N GLY A 121 20.71 -22.76 -14.60
CA GLY A 121 21.26 -24.08 -14.26
C GLY A 121 20.45 -24.83 -13.20
N CYS A 122 19.18 -24.46 -12.99
CA CYS A 122 18.28 -25.19 -12.10
C CYS A 122 18.09 -26.62 -12.61
N ARG A 123 17.97 -27.59 -11.70
CA ARG A 123 17.66 -28.98 -12.07
C ARG A 123 16.16 -29.25 -12.07
N SER A 124 15.43 -28.44 -11.30
CA SER A 124 13.99 -28.56 -11.17
C SER A 124 13.30 -27.20 -11.01
N VAL A 125 11.98 -27.21 -11.21
CA VAL A 125 11.06 -26.13 -10.89
C VAL A 125 10.08 -26.63 -9.83
N ALA A 126 9.91 -25.87 -8.75
CA ALA A 126 8.98 -26.19 -7.67
C ALA A 126 7.77 -25.27 -7.66
N PHE A 127 6.59 -25.88 -7.73
CA PHE A 127 5.28 -25.27 -7.52
C PHE A 127 4.98 -25.25 -6.01
N THR A 128 5.08 -24.08 -5.38
CA THR A 128 5.16 -23.94 -3.91
C THR A 128 4.66 -22.57 -3.42
N TYR A 129 4.98 -22.18 -2.18
CA TYR A 129 4.46 -21.02 -1.41
C TYR A 129 2.97 -21.08 -1.08
N ASN A 130 2.16 -21.52 -2.03
CA ASN A 130 0.78 -21.94 -1.84
C ASN A 130 0.55 -23.32 -2.47
N ASP A 131 -0.67 -23.87 -2.33
CA ASP A 131 -0.97 -25.21 -2.83
C ASP A 131 -1.15 -25.20 -4.36
N PRO A 132 -0.33 -25.95 -5.14
CA PRO A 132 -0.39 -25.94 -6.61
C PRO A 132 -1.64 -26.59 -7.19
N VAL A 133 -2.39 -27.39 -6.41
CA VAL A 133 -3.64 -28.02 -6.85
C VAL A 133 -4.61 -26.97 -7.38
N ILE A 134 -4.73 -25.81 -6.72
CA ILE A 134 -5.74 -24.80 -7.09
C ILE A 134 -5.50 -24.15 -8.47
N TRP A 135 -4.26 -24.23 -8.98
CA TRP A 135 -3.81 -23.73 -10.29
C TRP A 135 -3.19 -24.85 -11.13
N ALA A 136 -3.70 -26.08 -10.97
CA ALA A 136 -3.16 -27.30 -11.56
C ALA A 136 -2.87 -27.22 -13.07
N GLU A 137 -3.72 -26.58 -13.87
CA GLU A 137 -3.51 -26.44 -15.32
C GLU A 137 -2.21 -25.66 -15.62
N TYR A 138 -1.95 -24.59 -14.87
CA TYR A 138 -0.73 -23.81 -15.04
C TYR A 138 0.52 -24.57 -14.56
N ALA A 139 0.40 -25.36 -13.49
CA ALA A 139 1.47 -26.24 -13.03
C ALA A 139 1.78 -27.36 -14.05
N ILE A 140 0.75 -28.00 -14.60
CA ILE A 140 0.85 -29.05 -15.64
C ILE A 140 1.52 -28.51 -16.88
N ASP A 141 1.05 -27.38 -17.43
CA ASP A 141 1.63 -26.79 -18.63
C ASP A 141 3.10 -26.40 -18.40
N THR A 142 3.42 -25.89 -17.20
CA THR A 142 4.80 -25.59 -16.82
C THR A 142 5.65 -26.84 -16.68
N ALA A 143 5.12 -27.94 -16.14
CA ALA A 143 5.81 -29.22 -16.04
C ALA A 143 6.11 -29.81 -17.42
N ILE A 144 5.16 -29.72 -18.36
CA ILE A 144 5.34 -30.14 -19.75
C ILE A 144 6.48 -29.32 -20.40
N ALA A 145 6.43 -27.99 -20.28
CA ALA A 145 7.48 -27.12 -20.81
C ALA A 145 8.86 -27.40 -20.17
N CYS A 146 8.90 -27.68 -18.87
CA CYS A 146 10.13 -28.05 -18.17
C CYS A 146 10.70 -29.37 -18.70
N ARG A 147 9.84 -30.38 -18.92
CA ARG A 147 10.24 -31.69 -19.45
C ARG A 147 10.86 -31.57 -20.85
N GLU A 148 10.30 -30.72 -21.72
CA GLU A 148 10.88 -30.42 -23.04
C GLU A 148 12.28 -29.78 -22.94
N ALA A 149 12.54 -29.03 -21.87
CA ALA A 149 13.84 -28.43 -21.58
C ALA A 149 14.78 -29.33 -20.73
N GLY A 150 14.37 -30.55 -20.40
CA GLY A 150 15.14 -31.45 -19.52
C GLY A 150 15.19 -31.04 -18.05
N ILE A 151 14.25 -30.18 -17.61
CA ILE A 151 14.09 -29.69 -16.23
C ILE A 151 12.98 -30.49 -15.54
N LYS A 152 13.22 -30.89 -14.29
CA LYS A 152 12.27 -31.70 -13.49
C LYS A 152 11.18 -30.83 -12.83
N ALA A 153 9.98 -31.37 -12.69
CA ALA A 153 8.86 -30.67 -12.06
C ALA A 153 8.59 -31.19 -10.64
N VAL A 154 8.43 -30.28 -9.68
CA VAL A 154 8.24 -30.58 -8.26
C VAL A 154 6.96 -29.92 -7.73
N ALA A 155 6.10 -30.68 -7.06
CA ALA A 155 4.93 -30.15 -6.35
C ALA A 155 5.17 -30.11 -4.83
N VAL A 156 4.89 -28.98 -4.18
CA VAL A 156 4.79 -28.91 -2.71
C VAL A 156 3.34 -28.60 -2.36
N THR A 157 2.61 -29.58 -1.85
CA THR A 157 1.13 -29.56 -1.78
C THR A 157 0.60 -30.18 -0.49
N ALA A 158 -0.62 -29.84 -0.09
CA ALA A 158 -1.36 -30.56 0.96
C ALA A 158 -2.05 -31.83 0.44
N GLY A 159 -1.96 -32.14 -0.87
CA GLY A 159 -2.56 -33.34 -1.46
C GLY A 159 -4.09 -33.34 -1.41
N TYR A 160 -4.74 -32.19 -1.27
CA TYR A 160 -6.20 -32.09 -1.15
C TYR A 160 -6.85 -31.92 -2.52
N ILE A 161 -6.87 -33.01 -3.29
CA ILE A 161 -7.30 -33.10 -4.69
C ILE A 161 -8.29 -34.28 -4.86
N THR A 162 -9.16 -34.23 -5.85
CA THR A 162 -10.10 -35.34 -6.13
C THR A 162 -9.42 -36.48 -6.89
N SER A 163 -10.03 -37.66 -6.86
CA SER A 163 -9.59 -38.83 -7.65
C SER A 163 -9.49 -38.55 -9.14
N GLU A 164 -10.42 -37.74 -9.66
CA GLU A 164 -10.55 -37.40 -11.07
C GLU A 164 -9.41 -36.52 -11.55
N ALA A 165 -8.93 -35.60 -10.71
CA ALA A 165 -7.87 -34.66 -11.07
C ALA A 165 -6.46 -35.14 -10.69
N ARG A 166 -6.32 -35.97 -9.66
CA ARG A 166 -5.00 -36.32 -9.11
C ARG A 166 -4.10 -37.07 -10.08
N SER A 167 -4.65 -38.00 -10.87
CA SER A 167 -3.85 -38.82 -11.80
C SER A 167 -3.17 -37.95 -12.86
N GLU A 168 -3.90 -36.99 -13.43
CA GLU A 168 -3.35 -36.06 -14.41
C GLU A 168 -2.33 -35.10 -13.79
N PHE A 169 -2.64 -34.53 -12.63
CA PHE A 169 -1.74 -33.58 -11.95
C PHE A 169 -0.41 -34.24 -11.57
N PHE A 170 -0.44 -35.35 -10.83
CA PHE A 170 0.78 -36.03 -10.37
C PHE A 170 1.49 -36.78 -11.49
N GLY A 171 0.79 -37.23 -12.54
CA GLY A 171 1.41 -37.83 -13.73
C GLY A 171 2.35 -36.88 -14.49
N GLN A 172 2.28 -35.57 -14.23
CA GLN A 172 3.21 -34.60 -14.80
C GLN A 172 4.36 -34.20 -13.85
N MET A 173 4.31 -34.62 -12.58
CA MET A 173 5.32 -34.26 -11.57
C MET A 173 6.40 -35.34 -11.48
N ASP A 174 7.67 -34.94 -11.41
CA ASP A 174 8.78 -35.86 -11.15
C ASP A 174 8.96 -36.14 -9.65
N ALA A 175 8.59 -35.18 -8.79
CA ALA A 175 8.53 -35.38 -7.35
C ALA A 175 7.46 -34.53 -6.67
N ALA A 176 7.00 -34.98 -5.51
CA ALA A 176 6.07 -34.26 -4.65
C ALA A 176 6.52 -34.32 -3.18
N ASN A 177 6.49 -33.18 -2.52
CA ASN A 177 6.40 -33.14 -1.08
C ASN A 177 4.93 -32.93 -0.68
N ILE A 178 4.35 -33.90 0.03
CA ILE A 178 2.95 -33.85 0.47
C ILE A 178 2.89 -33.58 1.98
N ASP A 179 2.26 -32.48 2.36
CA ASP A 179 2.04 -32.09 3.75
C ASP A 179 0.91 -32.93 4.38
N LEU A 180 1.26 -33.98 5.11
CA LEU A 180 0.34 -34.69 6.02
C LEU A 180 0.26 -33.92 7.33
N LYS A 181 -0.71 -33.00 7.43
CA LYS A 181 -0.70 -31.92 8.44
C LYS A 181 -0.98 -32.40 9.86
N ALA A 182 -1.68 -33.53 10.00
CA ALA A 182 -1.99 -34.21 11.24
C ALA A 182 -2.54 -35.60 10.90
N PHE A 183 -2.89 -36.40 11.91
CA PHE A 183 -3.49 -37.72 11.70
C PHE A 183 -4.83 -37.87 12.42
N THR A 184 -5.53 -36.74 12.61
CA THR A 184 -6.88 -36.70 13.18
C THR A 184 -7.83 -35.82 12.37
N GLU A 185 -9.07 -36.30 12.19
CA GLU A 185 -10.12 -35.56 11.50
C GLU A 185 -10.48 -34.25 12.22
N SER A 186 -10.44 -34.24 13.56
CA SER A 186 -10.69 -33.01 14.35
C SER A 186 -9.69 -31.91 14.03
N PHE A 187 -8.41 -32.25 13.82
CA PHE A 187 -7.40 -31.26 13.43
C PHE A 187 -7.71 -30.67 12.06
N TYR A 188 -7.96 -31.54 11.07
CA TYR A 188 -8.28 -31.13 9.70
C TYR A 188 -9.53 -30.24 9.67
N PHE A 189 -10.60 -30.63 10.36
CA PHE A 189 -11.81 -29.83 10.41
C PHE A 189 -11.61 -28.47 11.09
N LYS A 190 -10.97 -28.43 12.27
CA LYS A 190 -10.90 -27.21 13.11
C LYS A 190 -9.80 -26.23 12.70
N LEU A 191 -8.67 -26.73 12.20
CA LEU A 191 -7.47 -25.92 11.96
C LEU A 191 -7.19 -25.69 10.48
N THR A 192 -7.61 -26.61 9.58
CA THR A 192 -7.43 -26.45 8.12
C THR A 192 -8.76 -26.25 7.39
N GLY A 193 -9.89 -26.54 8.05
CA GLY A 193 -11.22 -26.49 7.43
C GLY A 193 -11.38 -27.50 6.30
N SER A 194 -10.68 -28.63 6.34
CA SER A 194 -10.72 -29.71 5.34
C SER A 194 -10.90 -31.07 6.02
N HIS A 195 -10.74 -32.17 5.28
CA HIS A 195 -10.88 -33.55 5.77
C HIS A 195 -9.55 -34.32 5.62
N LEU A 196 -9.29 -35.27 6.51
CA LEU A 196 -8.06 -36.08 6.51
C LEU A 196 -8.06 -37.11 5.36
N GLN A 197 -9.15 -37.87 5.22
CA GLN A 197 -9.21 -39.01 4.30
C GLN A 197 -8.81 -38.68 2.85
N PRO A 198 -9.25 -37.57 2.23
CA PRO A 198 -8.85 -37.24 0.85
C PRO A 198 -7.33 -37.05 0.66
N VAL A 199 -6.62 -36.63 1.72
CA VAL A 199 -5.15 -36.51 1.69
C VAL A 199 -4.50 -37.89 1.76
N LEU A 200 -5.00 -38.78 2.63
CA LEU A 200 -4.53 -40.17 2.73
C LEU A 200 -4.72 -40.92 1.41
N ASP A 201 -5.92 -40.82 0.82
CA ASP A 201 -6.23 -41.44 -0.47
C ASP A 201 -5.30 -40.92 -1.58
N THR A 202 -4.92 -39.64 -1.52
CA THR A 202 -3.99 -39.05 -2.48
C THR A 202 -2.56 -39.55 -2.26
N ILE A 203 -2.08 -39.61 -1.02
CA ILE A 203 -0.74 -40.13 -0.71
C ILE A 203 -0.62 -41.58 -1.17
N GLU A 204 -1.59 -42.43 -0.84
CA GLU A 204 -1.60 -43.84 -1.24
C GLU A 204 -1.60 -44.00 -2.76
N ALA A 205 -2.47 -43.26 -3.45
CA ALA A 205 -2.55 -43.35 -4.91
C ALA A 205 -1.28 -42.85 -5.60
N VAL A 206 -0.69 -41.72 -5.16
CA VAL A 206 0.51 -41.18 -5.82
C VAL A 206 1.70 -42.12 -5.61
N CYS A 207 1.89 -42.66 -4.41
CA CYS A 207 2.98 -43.58 -4.12
C CYS A 207 2.84 -44.93 -4.86
N ASN A 208 1.61 -45.44 -5.01
CA ASN A 208 1.39 -46.79 -5.52
C ASN A 208 1.02 -46.84 -7.02
N GLU A 209 0.51 -45.75 -7.59
CA GLU A 209 -0.04 -45.72 -8.95
C GLU A 209 0.74 -44.80 -9.90
N THR A 210 1.76 -44.06 -9.43
CA THR A 210 2.53 -43.11 -10.27
C THR A 210 4.04 -43.26 -10.09
N ASP A 211 4.82 -42.76 -11.05
CA ASP A 211 6.29 -42.68 -10.97
C ASP A 211 6.78 -41.42 -10.21
N CYS A 212 5.87 -40.63 -9.62
CA CYS A 212 6.22 -39.42 -8.89
C CYS A 212 6.95 -39.77 -7.59
N TRP A 213 8.17 -39.25 -7.38
CA TRP A 213 8.88 -39.46 -6.11
C TRP A 213 8.22 -38.68 -4.98
N VAL A 214 7.77 -39.36 -3.92
CA VAL A 214 7.05 -38.72 -2.80
C VAL A 214 7.89 -38.68 -1.52
N GLU A 215 7.90 -37.52 -0.87
CA GLU A 215 8.31 -37.36 0.53
C GLU A 215 7.17 -36.68 1.31
N LEU A 216 7.03 -37.00 2.59
CA LEU A 216 5.96 -36.49 3.44
C LEU A 216 6.49 -35.47 4.45
N THR A 217 5.73 -34.42 4.69
CA THR A 217 6.05 -33.43 5.74
C THR A 217 4.93 -33.36 6.77
N ASN A 218 5.30 -33.40 8.04
CA ASN A 218 4.41 -33.15 9.17
C ASN A 218 4.97 -32.00 10.02
N LEU A 219 4.22 -30.90 10.08
CA LEU A 219 4.55 -29.75 10.93
C LEU A 219 4.05 -30.05 12.34
N ILE A 220 4.97 -30.22 13.29
CA ILE A 220 4.63 -30.54 14.68
C ILE A 220 4.24 -29.26 15.39
N ILE A 221 2.98 -29.16 15.81
CA ILE A 221 2.39 -28.02 16.50
C ILE A 221 2.07 -28.45 17.94
N PRO A 222 2.66 -27.77 18.95
CA PRO A 222 2.40 -28.07 20.35
C PRO A 222 0.91 -28.06 20.70
N ASP A 223 0.46 -29.03 21.50
CA ASP A 223 -0.92 -29.20 21.96
C ASP A 223 -1.95 -29.36 20.82
N ALA A 224 -1.53 -29.83 19.64
CA ALA A 224 -2.39 -29.93 18.47
C ALA A 224 -2.26 -31.26 17.70
N ASN A 225 -1.02 -31.67 17.39
CA ASN A 225 -0.72 -32.92 16.66
C ASN A 225 0.59 -33.58 17.14
N ASP A 226 1.10 -33.18 18.31
CA ASP A 226 2.37 -33.62 18.88
C ASP A 226 2.21 -34.80 19.87
N SER A 227 1.02 -35.38 19.96
CA SER A 227 0.80 -36.51 20.87
C SER A 227 1.51 -37.78 20.36
N PRO A 228 2.21 -38.54 21.24
CA PRO A 228 2.92 -39.75 20.83
C PRO A 228 2.04 -40.78 20.10
N GLY A 229 0.79 -40.95 20.54
CA GLY A 229 -0.14 -41.90 19.93
C GLY A 229 -0.62 -41.49 18.54
N GLU A 230 -0.79 -40.19 18.28
CA GLU A 230 -1.13 -39.71 16.93
C GLU A 230 0.04 -39.89 15.96
N ILE A 231 1.27 -39.61 16.42
CA ILE A 231 2.49 -39.80 15.62
C ILE A 231 2.70 -41.29 15.30
N GLU A 232 2.52 -42.17 16.29
CA GLU A 232 2.63 -43.62 16.10
C GLU A 232 1.61 -44.13 15.07
N ALA A 233 0.34 -43.75 15.21
CA ALA A 233 -0.72 -44.13 14.26
C ALA A 233 -0.43 -43.63 12.83
N MET A 234 0.10 -42.39 12.69
CA MET A 234 0.51 -41.86 11.40
C MET A 234 1.64 -42.68 10.78
N CYS A 235 2.64 -43.06 11.57
CA CYS A 235 3.80 -43.82 11.10
C CYS A 235 3.41 -45.26 10.72
N GLU A 236 2.55 -45.91 11.50
CA GLU A 236 2.01 -47.24 11.20
C GLU A 236 1.24 -47.21 9.87
N TRP A 237 0.38 -46.21 9.68
CA TRP A 237 -0.36 -46.05 8.43
C TRP A 237 0.56 -45.87 7.21
N ILE A 238 1.60 -45.05 7.33
CA ILE A 238 2.59 -44.85 6.25
C ILE A 238 3.25 -46.18 5.88
N ILE A 239 3.70 -46.97 6.86
CA ILE A 239 4.31 -48.27 6.59
C ILE A 239 3.33 -49.22 5.89
N ASP A 240 2.09 -49.30 6.38
CA ASP A 240 1.11 -50.25 5.90
C ASP A 240 0.61 -49.93 4.47
N HIS A 241 0.54 -48.65 4.09
CA HIS A 241 -0.10 -48.22 2.83
C HIS A 241 0.89 -47.77 1.75
N VAL A 242 2.03 -47.19 2.12
CA VAL A 242 3.03 -46.67 1.16
C VAL A 242 4.45 -47.17 1.41
N GLY A 243 4.66 -47.96 2.46
CA GLY A 243 5.90 -48.66 2.75
C GLY A 243 6.92 -47.86 3.58
N PRO A 244 7.93 -48.55 4.15
CA PRO A 244 8.87 -47.97 5.11
C PRO A 244 9.91 -47.02 4.50
N ASN A 245 9.93 -46.92 3.16
CA ASN A 245 10.94 -46.21 2.38
C ASN A 245 10.52 -44.80 1.97
N VAL A 246 9.26 -44.42 2.16
CA VAL A 246 8.79 -43.04 1.92
C VAL A 246 9.35 -42.14 3.03
N PRO A 247 10.21 -41.15 2.71
CA PRO A 247 10.78 -40.27 3.73
C PRO A 247 9.74 -39.42 4.44
N LEU A 248 9.87 -39.29 5.76
CA LEU A 248 9.01 -38.44 6.60
C LEU A 248 9.82 -37.34 7.28
N HIS A 249 9.37 -36.09 7.13
CA HIS A 249 9.99 -34.91 7.72
C HIS A 249 9.13 -34.34 8.85
N PHE A 250 9.68 -34.29 10.06
CA PHE A 250 9.07 -33.55 11.18
C PHE A 250 9.66 -32.15 11.26
N THR A 251 8.82 -31.13 11.10
CA THR A 251 9.28 -29.73 11.02
C THR A 251 8.78 -28.91 12.22
N ALA A 252 9.59 -27.96 12.68
CA ALA A 252 9.21 -27.04 13.75
C ALA A 252 8.20 -25.98 13.29
N PHE A 253 7.12 -25.83 14.03
CA PHE A 253 6.16 -24.73 13.95
C PHE A 253 6.71 -23.46 14.61
N HIS A 254 6.35 -22.30 14.06
CA HIS A 254 6.44 -21.00 14.73
C HIS A 254 5.07 -20.29 14.75
N PRO A 255 4.75 -19.52 15.81
CA PRO A 255 3.43 -18.93 15.99
C PRO A 255 3.16 -17.80 14.99
N ASP A 256 2.40 -18.13 13.94
CA ASP A 256 2.08 -17.26 12.82
C ASP A 256 0.58 -17.20 12.51
N PHE A 257 0.19 -16.19 11.73
CA PHE A 257 -1.15 -15.98 11.23
C PHE A 257 -2.23 -15.87 12.32
N ARG A 258 -2.99 -16.94 12.58
CA ARG A 258 -4.13 -16.95 13.52
C ARG A 258 -3.91 -17.90 14.70
N LEU A 259 -2.82 -18.67 14.69
CA LEU A 259 -2.51 -19.62 15.75
C LEU A 259 -1.30 -19.10 16.54
N THR A 260 -1.49 -17.96 17.19
CA THR A 260 -0.44 -17.25 17.95
C THR A 260 -0.52 -17.51 19.46
N ASP A 261 -1.43 -18.38 19.88
CA ASP A 261 -1.74 -18.75 21.27
C ASP A 261 -0.87 -19.91 21.79
N ARG A 262 0.05 -20.41 20.98
CA ARG A 262 0.94 -21.54 21.28
C ARG A 262 2.40 -21.14 21.10
N ASN A 263 3.31 -21.85 21.76
CA ASN A 263 4.74 -21.63 21.63
C ASN A 263 5.31 -22.25 20.34
N ARG A 264 6.52 -21.81 19.97
CA ARG A 264 7.32 -22.47 18.93
C ARG A 264 7.59 -23.93 19.34
N THR A 265 7.62 -24.86 18.39
CA THR A 265 7.96 -26.25 18.67
C THR A 265 9.37 -26.35 19.25
N GLU A 266 9.47 -26.99 20.41
CA GLU A 266 10.77 -27.24 21.02
C GLU A 266 11.50 -28.39 20.31
N HIS A 267 12.82 -28.32 20.29
CA HIS A 267 13.64 -29.32 19.61
C HIS A 267 13.42 -30.73 20.16
N HIS A 268 13.16 -30.85 21.47
CA HIS A 268 12.93 -32.13 22.12
C HIS A 268 11.65 -32.83 21.62
N CYS A 269 10.59 -32.07 21.28
CA CYS A 269 9.36 -32.62 20.72
C CYS A 269 9.63 -33.29 19.36
N LEU A 270 10.44 -32.63 18.52
CA LEU A 270 10.84 -33.20 17.22
C LEU A 270 11.67 -34.47 17.38
N ILE A 271 12.61 -34.50 18.32
CA ILE A 271 13.40 -35.71 18.62
C ILE A 271 12.46 -36.84 19.06
N GLN A 272 11.45 -36.57 19.89
CA GLN A 272 10.47 -37.59 20.28
C GLN A 272 9.70 -38.14 19.08
N SER A 273 9.22 -37.28 18.17
CA SER A 273 8.57 -37.71 16.93
C SER A 273 9.48 -38.59 16.07
N TYR A 274 10.76 -38.20 15.93
CA TYR A 274 11.78 -38.98 15.21
C TYR A 274 11.96 -40.38 15.83
N GLU A 275 12.15 -40.46 17.14
CA GLU A 275 12.39 -41.75 17.82
C GLU A 275 11.17 -42.67 17.73
N ILE A 276 9.94 -42.12 17.78
CA ILE A 276 8.71 -42.89 17.55
C ILE A 276 8.71 -43.45 16.12
N ALA A 277 8.91 -42.61 15.11
CA ALA A 277 8.92 -43.03 13.71
C ALA A 277 9.99 -44.11 13.41
N LYS A 278 11.20 -43.95 13.96
CA LYS A 278 12.27 -44.96 13.83
C LYS A 278 11.94 -46.27 14.56
N ARG A 279 11.30 -46.20 15.73
CA ARG A 279 10.87 -47.40 16.48
C ARG A 279 9.76 -48.16 15.75
N VAL A 280 8.81 -47.45 15.15
CA VAL A 280 7.72 -48.03 14.35
C VAL A 280 8.25 -48.72 13.09
N GLY A 281 9.37 -48.24 12.54
CA GLY A 281 10.12 -48.95 11.49
C GLY A 281 10.35 -48.16 10.20
N LEU A 282 10.11 -46.83 10.20
CA LEU A 282 10.43 -45.99 9.06
C LEU A 282 11.95 -45.92 8.85
N ASN A 283 12.40 -46.10 7.61
CA ASN A 283 13.83 -46.12 7.29
C ASN A 283 14.42 -44.71 7.29
N TYR A 284 13.71 -43.75 6.68
CA TYR A 284 14.19 -42.38 6.48
C TYR A 284 13.27 -41.38 7.17
N VAL A 285 13.75 -40.79 8.26
CA VAL A 285 13.03 -39.80 9.06
C VAL A 285 13.95 -38.61 9.25
N TYR A 286 13.41 -37.40 9.14
CA TYR A 286 14.20 -36.16 9.14
C TYR A 286 13.61 -35.10 10.06
N LEU A 287 14.49 -34.29 10.66
CA LEU A 287 14.10 -33.07 11.37
C LEU A 287 14.32 -31.83 10.51
N GLY A 288 13.29 -31.00 10.35
CA GLY A 288 13.37 -29.74 9.59
C GLY A 288 13.07 -28.51 10.44
N ASN A 289 13.43 -27.34 9.92
CA ASN A 289 13.36 -26.05 10.61
C ASN A 289 14.20 -25.97 11.92
N VAL A 290 15.16 -26.88 12.10
CA VAL A 290 16.16 -26.90 13.20
C VAL A 290 17.55 -27.25 12.66
N HIS A 291 18.61 -27.00 13.43
CA HIS A 291 19.95 -27.51 13.14
C HIS A 291 20.21 -28.78 13.95
N ASP A 292 20.19 -29.94 13.28
CA ASP A 292 20.48 -31.25 13.87
C ASP A 292 21.11 -32.14 12.81
N THR A 293 22.44 -32.03 12.64
CA THR A 293 23.17 -32.77 11.61
C THR A 293 22.94 -34.27 11.72
N GLN A 294 22.79 -34.81 12.93
CA GLN A 294 22.59 -36.23 13.14
C GLN A 294 21.25 -36.70 12.56
N ARG A 295 20.18 -35.93 12.71
CA ARG A 295 18.82 -36.31 12.29
C ARG A 295 18.36 -35.62 10.99
N GLN A 296 19.21 -34.80 10.39
CA GLN A 296 19.04 -34.24 9.03
C GLN A 296 19.78 -35.06 7.96
N SER A 297 20.78 -35.83 8.38
CA SER A 297 21.60 -36.63 7.49
C SER A 297 20.93 -37.95 7.10
N THR A 298 21.20 -38.42 5.88
CA THR A 298 20.75 -39.72 5.41
C THR A 298 21.77 -40.79 5.78
N TYR A 299 21.30 -41.88 6.39
CA TYR A 299 22.07 -43.08 6.67
C TYR A 299 21.54 -44.24 5.83
N CYS A 300 22.43 -45.15 5.45
CA CYS A 300 22.01 -46.38 4.76
C CYS A 300 21.20 -47.26 5.72
N ASP A 301 19.98 -47.61 5.33
CA ASP A 301 19.06 -48.49 6.06
C ASP A 301 19.62 -49.91 6.26
N HIS A 302 20.54 -50.37 5.40
CA HIS A 302 21.21 -51.65 5.55
C HIS A 302 22.45 -51.60 6.47
N CYS A 303 23.44 -50.76 6.17
CA CYS A 303 24.72 -50.75 6.91
C CYS A 303 24.85 -49.65 7.97
N GLN A 304 23.85 -48.78 8.11
CA GLN A 304 23.75 -47.68 9.08
C GLN A 304 24.86 -46.63 8.98
N ARG A 305 25.67 -46.63 7.91
CA ARG A 305 26.69 -45.61 7.66
C ARG A 305 26.07 -44.36 7.05
N LEU A 306 26.63 -43.21 7.42
CA LEU A 306 26.31 -41.90 6.85
C LEU A 306 26.58 -41.91 5.34
N ILE A 307 25.55 -41.59 4.54
CA ILE A 307 25.66 -41.52 3.08
C ILE A 307 25.45 -40.12 2.52
N ILE A 308 24.63 -39.29 3.16
CA ILE A 308 24.53 -37.86 2.83
C ILE A 308 24.47 -37.08 4.13
N GLU A 309 25.52 -36.32 4.42
CA GLU A 309 25.56 -35.42 5.56
C GLU A 309 24.84 -34.12 5.23
N ARG A 310 23.99 -33.65 6.14
CA ARG A 310 23.27 -32.38 6.03
C ARG A 310 23.30 -31.63 7.34
N ASP A 311 23.62 -30.35 7.27
CA ASP A 311 23.28 -29.38 8.31
C ASP A 311 22.43 -28.29 7.64
N TRP A 312 21.15 -28.25 8.00
CA TRP A 312 20.16 -27.38 7.37
C TRP A 312 20.09 -27.61 5.85
N HIS A 313 20.52 -26.65 5.03
CA HIS A 313 20.53 -26.73 3.56
C HIS A 313 21.95 -26.93 2.98
N GLN A 314 22.93 -27.18 3.84
CA GLN A 314 24.31 -27.41 3.42
C GLN A 314 24.61 -28.90 3.42
N LEU A 315 25.07 -29.41 2.27
CA LEU A 315 25.56 -30.78 2.17
C LEU A 315 27.03 -30.87 2.61
N GLY A 316 27.35 -31.94 3.34
CA GLY A 316 28.70 -32.33 3.71
C GLY A 316 29.17 -33.56 2.94
N GLN A 317 29.51 -34.63 3.65
CA GLN A 317 29.84 -35.92 3.05
C GLN A 317 28.75 -36.44 2.09
N TYR A 318 29.12 -36.83 0.87
CA TYR A 318 28.25 -37.49 -0.11
C TYR A 318 28.88 -38.81 -0.55
N SER A 319 28.32 -39.93 -0.08
CA SER A 319 28.84 -41.29 -0.24
C SER A 319 27.82 -42.21 -0.91
N LEU A 320 27.30 -41.75 -2.05
CA LEU A 320 26.46 -42.51 -2.96
C LEU A 320 27.18 -42.80 -4.29
N ARG A 321 26.85 -43.94 -4.89
CA ARG A 321 27.18 -44.30 -6.27
C ARG A 321 25.86 -44.40 -7.03
N HIS A 322 25.41 -43.27 -7.60
CA HIS A 322 24.03 -43.10 -8.08
C HIS A 322 23.02 -43.39 -6.96
N ASP A 323 22.16 -44.40 -7.13
CA ASP A 323 21.14 -44.84 -6.20
C ASP A 323 21.64 -45.90 -5.20
N ARG A 324 22.96 -46.09 -5.05
CA ARG A 324 23.52 -47.14 -4.16
C ARG A 324 24.46 -46.59 -3.11
N CYS A 325 24.41 -47.17 -1.91
CA CYS A 325 25.34 -46.87 -0.84
C CYS A 325 26.79 -47.16 -1.26
N ALA A 326 27.69 -46.18 -1.14
CA ALA A 326 29.09 -46.39 -1.50
C ALA A 326 29.79 -47.43 -0.62
N HIS A 327 29.28 -47.71 0.58
CA HIS A 327 29.90 -48.61 1.55
C HIS A 327 29.46 -50.08 1.44
N CYS A 328 28.20 -50.35 1.10
CA CYS A 328 27.65 -51.72 1.07
C CYS A 328 26.87 -52.07 -0.20
N ASP A 329 26.78 -51.14 -1.17
CA ASP A 329 26.09 -51.31 -2.46
C ASP A 329 24.57 -51.53 -2.38
N HIS A 330 23.99 -51.39 -1.18
CA HIS A 330 22.54 -51.43 -0.96
C HIS A 330 21.86 -50.28 -1.71
N PRO A 331 20.78 -50.55 -2.47
CA PRO A 331 20.01 -49.51 -3.14
C PRO A 331 19.31 -48.61 -2.13
N ILE A 332 19.44 -47.30 -2.32
CA ILE A 332 18.82 -46.25 -1.52
C ILE A 332 17.67 -45.68 -2.36
N PRO A 333 16.43 -45.72 -1.86
CA PRO A 333 15.27 -45.24 -2.60
C PRO A 333 15.35 -43.71 -2.74
N GLY A 334 15.19 -43.22 -3.96
CA GLY A 334 15.26 -41.79 -4.28
C GLY A 334 15.78 -41.55 -5.69
N VAL A 335 15.88 -40.28 -6.06
CA VAL A 335 16.43 -39.80 -7.32
C VAL A 335 17.73 -39.08 -7.05
N PHE A 336 18.85 -39.74 -7.36
CA PHE A 336 20.19 -39.27 -7.03
C PHE A 336 21.07 -39.10 -8.28
N GLU A 337 21.91 -38.06 -8.28
CA GLU A 337 22.99 -37.90 -9.25
C GLU A 337 24.29 -38.54 -8.73
N ALA A 338 25.26 -38.78 -9.61
CA ALA A 338 26.56 -39.36 -9.21
C ALA A 338 27.37 -38.45 -8.26
N LYS A 339 27.05 -37.16 -8.20
CA LYS A 339 27.65 -36.17 -7.31
C LYS A 339 26.55 -35.32 -6.69
N ALA A 340 26.79 -34.85 -5.47
CA ALA A 340 25.98 -33.80 -4.86
C ALA A 340 25.98 -32.52 -5.70
N GLY A 341 24.85 -31.80 -5.72
CA GLY A 341 24.85 -30.42 -6.17
C GLY A 341 25.63 -29.51 -5.20
N ASP A 342 26.03 -28.34 -5.70
CA ASP A 342 26.86 -27.37 -4.99
C ASP A 342 26.12 -26.05 -4.64
N TRP A 343 24.79 -26.07 -4.67
CA TRP A 343 23.99 -24.86 -4.42
C TRP A 343 24.14 -24.35 -2.99
N GLY A 344 24.14 -25.26 -2.01
CA GLY A 344 24.20 -24.93 -0.58
C GLY A 344 23.02 -24.09 -0.11
N ALA A 345 23.19 -23.34 0.99
CA ALA A 345 22.12 -22.55 1.60
C ALA A 345 21.76 -21.24 0.84
N ARG A 346 22.19 -21.08 -0.42
CA ARG A 346 21.99 -19.85 -1.20
C ARG A 346 20.51 -19.62 -1.53
N ARG A 347 20.08 -18.36 -1.47
CA ARG A 347 18.76 -17.92 -1.93
C ARG A 347 18.93 -16.80 -2.93
N GLN A 348 18.40 -16.97 -4.14
CA GLN A 348 18.53 -15.99 -5.22
C GLN A 348 17.15 -15.65 -5.78
N ARG A 349 16.69 -14.40 -5.58
CA ARG A 349 15.49 -13.91 -6.28
C ARG A 349 15.80 -13.71 -7.76
N VAL A 350 14.84 -14.04 -8.61
CA VAL A 350 14.96 -13.93 -10.06
C VAL A 350 13.75 -13.18 -10.61
N ARG A 351 13.96 -12.40 -11.67
CA ARG A 351 12.88 -11.86 -12.49
C ARG A 351 12.88 -12.60 -13.81
N ILE A 352 11.71 -13.09 -14.22
CA ILE A 352 11.54 -13.79 -15.50
C ILE A 352 10.99 -12.77 -16.49
N GLU A 353 11.70 -12.59 -17.59
CA GLU A 353 11.27 -11.71 -18.68
C GLU A 353 10.46 -12.51 -19.71
N PRO A 354 9.43 -11.92 -20.33
CA PRO A 354 8.61 -12.62 -21.31
C PRO A 354 9.42 -13.10 -22.53
N ILE A 355 9.24 -14.36 -22.94
CA ILE A 355 9.83 -14.90 -24.16
C ILE A 355 8.85 -14.62 -25.29
N GLY A 356 9.19 -13.66 -26.14
CA GLY A 356 8.35 -13.27 -27.27
C GLY A 356 7.87 -11.81 -27.25
N LEU A 357 8.34 -10.99 -26.32
CA LEU A 357 8.68 -9.61 -26.71
C LEU A 357 10.19 -9.60 -26.91
N PRO A 358 10.71 -9.19 -28.07
CA PRO A 358 12.13 -9.02 -28.24
C PRO A 358 12.64 -8.14 -27.11
N SER A 359 13.55 -8.66 -26.30
CA SER A 359 14.58 -7.81 -25.70
C SER A 359 15.24 -7.12 -26.88
N VAL A 360 14.88 -5.86 -27.10
CA VAL A 360 15.73 -4.97 -27.86
C VAL A 360 16.93 -4.68 -26.96
N VAL A 361 17.87 -5.63 -26.86
CA VAL A 361 19.25 -5.23 -27.08
C VAL A 361 19.21 -4.60 -28.45
N LEU A 362 19.26 -3.27 -28.52
CA LEU A 362 19.40 -2.56 -29.77
C LEU A 362 20.52 -3.26 -30.53
N PRO A 363 20.21 -4.02 -31.60
CA PRO A 363 21.24 -4.24 -32.58
C PRO A 363 21.57 -2.82 -33.06
N THR A 364 22.84 -2.48 -33.15
CA THR A 364 23.22 -1.42 -34.09
C THR A 364 23.01 -1.97 -35.50
N ILE A 365 21.77 -2.29 -35.84
CA ILE A 365 21.32 -2.49 -37.20
C ILE A 365 20.66 -1.17 -37.52
N GLN A 366 21.31 -0.43 -38.41
CA GLN A 366 20.67 0.61 -39.20
C GLN A 366 19.50 -0.07 -39.93
N THR A 367 18.32 -0.10 -39.32
CA THR A 367 17.09 -0.21 -40.10
C THR A 367 17.07 0.99 -41.02
N PRO A 368 16.76 0.82 -42.32
CA PRO A 368 16.57 1.97 -43.20
C PRO A 368 15.54 2.85 -42.50
N ARG A 369 15.91 4.10 -42.23
CA ARG A 369 14.90 5.13 -41.92
C ARG A 369 13.84 4.97 -43.00
N LEU A 370 12.62 4.60 -42.62
CA LEU A 370 11.48 4.89 -43.47
C LEU A 370 11.61 6.37 -43.77
N ALA A 371 11.88 6.69 -45.02
CA ALA A 371 12.09 8.04 -45.51
C ALA A 371 10.76 8.82 -45.57
N ASN A 372 9.85 8.55 -44.63
CA ASN A 372 8.64 9.33 -44.43
C ASN A 372 8.94 10.35 -43.35
N THR A 373 9.07 11.61 -43.77
CA THR A 373 9.06 12.77 -42.90
C THR A 373 7.89 12.68 -41.93
N MET A 374 8.15 12.93 -40.64
CA MET A 374 7.09 13.05 -39.63
C MET A 374 6.05 14.08 -40.10
N PRO A 375 4.75 13.81 -39.92
CA PRO A 375 3.72 14.77 -40.29
C PRO A 375 3.86 16.06 -39.47
N ASP A 376 3.67 17.20 -40.13
CA ASP A 376 3.46 18.45 -39.41
C ASP A 376 2.04 18.45 -38.81
N PHE A 377 1.95 18.14 -37.51
CA PHE A 377 0.66 18.04 -36.82
C PHE A 377 -0.12 19.36 -36.79
N THR A 378 0.53 20.51 -37.04
CA THR A 378 -0.16 21.79 -37.13
C THR A 378 -1.05 21.90 -38.39
N GLN A 379 -0.82 21.05 -39.39
CA GLN A 379 -1.60 20.99 -40.63
C GLN A 379 -2.82 20.05 -40.54
N LEU A 380 -3.06 19.42 -39.39
CA LEU A 380 -4.27 18.62 -39.19
C LEU A 380 -5.52 19.48 -39.35
N THR A 381 -6.39 19.10 -40.28
CA THR A 381 -7.67 19.77 -40.51
C THR A 381 -8.64 19.51 -39.36
N GLU A 382 -9.61 20.41 -39.14
CA GLU A 382 -10.63 20.21 -38.10
C GLU A 382 -11.41 18.89 -38.24
N PRO A 383 -11.81 18.43 -39.45
CA PRO A 383 -12.41 17.10 -39.62
C PRO A 383 -11.52 15.95 -39.17
N GLN A 384 -10.20 16.03 -39.40
CA GLN A 384 -9.26 15.01 -38.95
C GLN A 384 -9.14 15.01 -37.42
N LYS A 385 -9.01 16.19 -36.79
CA LYS A 385 -8.99 16.32 -35.32
C LYS A 385 -10.27 15.73 -34.69
N GLN A 386 -11.43 16.04 -35.27
CA GLN A 386 -12.72 15.50 -34.84
C GLN A 386 -12.81 13.98 -34.99
N THR A 387 -12.28 13.42 -36.07
CA THR A 387 -12.20 11.96 -36.29
C THR A 387 -11.32 11.29 -35.22
N ILE A 388 -10.16 11.88 -34.91
CA ILE A 388 -9.24 11.38 -33.88
C ILE A 388 -9.90 11.40 -32.50
N ILE A 389 -10.57 12.49 -32.10
CA ILE A 389 -11.30 12.56 -30.84
C ILE A 389 -12.44 11.54 -30.79
N HIS A 390 -13.19 11.37 -31.88
CA HIS A 390 -14.31 10.44 -31.92
C HIS A 390 -13.84 8.99 -31.74
N ALA A 391 -12.79 8.60 -32.46
CA ALA A 391 -12.15 7.30 -32.30
C ALA A 391 -11.62 7.09 -30.87
N ALA A 392 -10.94 8.10 -30.29
CA ALA A 392 -10.48 8.03 -28.90
C ALA A 392 -11.64 7.87 -27.91
N SER A 393 -12.77 8.55 -28.14
CA SER A 393 -13.97 8.45 -27.31
C SER A 393 -14.53 7.03 -27.33
N GLN A 394 -14.61 6.40 -28.51
CA GLN A 394 -15.04 5.00 -28.65
C GLN A 394 -14.08 4.01 -27.99
N MET A 395 -12.77 4.22 -28.11
CA MET A 395 -11.76 3.38 -27.43
C MET A 395 -11.85 3.48 -25.90
N ILE A 396 -12.12 4.68 -25.36
CA ILE A 396 -12.34 4.88 -23.92
C ILE A 396 -13.66 4.23 -23.49
N GLN A 397 -14.76 4.50 -24.21
CA GLN A 397 -16.08 3.93 -23.92
C GLN A 397 -16.04 2.40 -23.93
N SER A 398 -15.43 1.78 -24.93
CA SER A 398 -15.29 0.31 -25.01
C SER A 398 -14.50 -0.25 -23.84
N THR A 399 -13.37 0.37 -23.49
CA THR A 399 -12.55 -0.05 -22.35
C THR A 399 -13.33 0.02 -21.03
N VAL A 400 -14.10 1.09 -20.83
CA VAL A 400 -14.94 1.29 -19.63
C VAL A 400 -16.08 0.28 -19.56
N LEU A 401 -16.68 -0.06 -20.71
CA LEU A 401 -17.76 -1.04 -20.82
C LEU A 401 -17.27 -2.50 -20.88
N GLY A 402 -15.95 -2.75 -20.90
CA GLY A 402 -15.38 -4.09 -21.06
C GLY A 402 -15.64 -4.71 -22.44
N GLN A 403 -15.84 -3.88 -23.46
CA GLN A 403 -16.12 -4.28 -24.85
C GLN A 403 -14.85 -4.19 -25.71
N ASP A 404 -14.88 -4.80 -26.90
CA ASP A 404 -13.75 -4.76 -27.84
C ASP A 404 -13.49 -3.32 -28.35
N PRO A 405 -12.28 -2.76 -28.11
CA PRO A 405 -11.93 -1.41 -28.56
C PRO A 405 -11.59 -1.32 -30.05
N SER A 406 -11.57 -2.43 -30.80
CA SER A 406 -11.26 -2.47 -32.24
C SER A 406 -12.14 -1.53 -33.08
N PHE A 407 -13.35 -1.22 -32.60
CA PHE A 407 -14.28 -0.30 -33.23
C PHE A 407 -13.67 1.11 -33.45
N GLY A 408 -13.01 1.66 -32.42
CA GLY A 408 -12.39 2.98 -32.53
C GLY A 408 -11.22 3.00 -33.52
N MET A 409 -10.53 1.87 -33.71
CA MET A 409 -9.43 1.76 -34.67
C MET A 409 -9.95 1.78 -36.12
N GLN A 410 -11.13 1.21 -36.36
CA GLN A 410 -11.80 1.28 -37.67
C GLN A 410 -12.22 2.72 -38.00
N THR A 411 -12.68 3.48 -37.00
CA THR A 411 -13.10 4.88 -37.17
C THR A 411 -11.95 5.81 -37.57
N LEU A 412 -10.70 5.51 -37.20
CA LEU A 412 -9.55 6.28 -37.66
C LEU A 412 -9.29 6.17 -39.17
N GLY A 413 -9.66 5.06 -39.80
CA GLY A 413 -9.35 4.81 -41.22
C GLY A 413 -7.87 5.00 -41.53
N ASP A 414 -7.56 5.74 -42.59
CA ASP A 414 -6.18 6.02 -43.02
C ASP A 414 -5.35 6.80 -41.97
N LEU A 415 -6.01 7.56 -41.07
CA LEU A 415 -5.30 8.27 -39.99
C LEU A 415 -4.62 7.30 -39.02
N ALA A 416 -5.09 6.05 -38.92
CA ALA A 416 -4.48 5.04 -38.06
C ALA A 416 -3.01 4.78 -38.43
N GLU A 417 -2.66 4.94 -39.70
CA GLU A 417 -1.32 4.71 -40.27
C GLU A 417 -0.38 5.93 -40.10
N MET A 418 -0.90 7.08 -39.65
CA MET A 418 -0.09 8.27 -39.40
C MET A 418 0.96 8.01 -38.32
N LEU A 419 2.22 8.39 -38.58
CA LEU A 419 3.32 8.22 -37.63
C LEU A 419 3.31 9.31 -36.55
N VAL A 420 3.55 8.89 -35.30
CA VAL A 420 3.63 9.74 -34.10
C VAL A 420 4.75 9.25 -33.19
N ASP A 421 5.45 10.15 -32.51
CA ASP A 421 6.45 9.78 -31.49
C ASP A 421 5.85 9.68 -30.10
N GLY A 422 4.68 10.27 -29.91
CA GLY A 422 3.89 10.10 -28.71
C GLY A 422 2.45 10.55 -28.85
N VAL A 423 1.59 9.92 -28.05
CA VAL A 423 0.17 10.28 -27.92
C VAL A 423 -0.17 10.25 -26.44
N PHE A 424 -0.87 11.27 -25.97
CA PHE A 424 -1.48 11.31 -24.64
C PHE A 424 -2.96 11.57 -24.76
N LEU A 425 -3.76 10.78 -24.05
CA LEU A 425 -5.19 10.99 -23.90
C LEU A 425 -5.46 11.47 -22.48
N THR A 426 -6.10 12.63 -22.35
CA THR A 426 -6.44 13.22 -21.06
C THR A 426 -7.93 13.40 -20.94
N VAL A 427 -8.50 12.86 -19.88
CA VAL A 427 -9.92 12.92 -19.56
C VAL A 427 -10.11 13.78 -18.32
N LYS A 428 -11.02 14.75 -18.39
CA LYS A 428 -11.37 15.66 -17.29
C LYS A 428 -12.89 15.64 -17.05
N ARG A 429 -13.33 15.90 -15.83
CA ARG A 429 -14.73 16.14 -15.46
C ARG A 429 -14.82 17.47 -14.72
N GLY A 430 -15.53 18.46 -15.26
CA GLY A 430 -15.60 19.80 -14.64
C GLY A 430 -14.21 20.42 -14.40
N GLY A 431 -13.24 20.14 -15.26
CA GLY A 431 -11.83 20.56 -15.08
C GLY A 431 -10.99 19.63 -14.18
N ALA A 432 -11.60 18.79 -13.34
CA ALA A 432 -10.89 17.82 -12.51
C ALA A 432 -10.34 16.65 -13.35
N LEU A 433 -9.08 16.29 -13.13
CA LEU A 433 -8.41 15.23 -13.89
C LEU A 433 -8.96 13.84 -13.53
N ARG A 434 -9.38 13.07 -14.53
CA ARG A 434 -9.89 11.69 -14.38
C ARG A 434 -9.02 10.60 -14.96
N GLY A 435 -8.13 10.96 -15.88
CA GLY A 435 -7.09 10.07 -16.38
C GLY A 435 -6.18 10.82 -17.35
N CYS A 436 -4.89 10.51 -17.37
CA CYS A 436 -3.95 11.07 -18.34
C CYS A 436 -2.80 10.10 -18.58
N CYS A 437 -2.91 9.29 -19.63
CA CYS A 437 -1.91 8.31 -20.00
C CYS A 437 -1.52 8.45 -21.47
N GLY A 438 -0.28 8.05 -21.74
CA GLY A 438 0.31 8.13 -23.07
C GLY A 438 1.66 7.43 -23.14
N GLN A 439 2.26 7.49 -24.32
CA GLN A 439 3.62 7.03 -24.59
C GLN A 439 4.40 8.11 -25.33
N LEU A 440 5.73 8.14 -25.15
CA LEU A 440 6.64 9.03 -25.86
C LEU A 440 8.01 8.36 -26.02
N GLY A 441 8.61 8.48 -27.20
CA GLY A 441 10.01 8.12 -27.44
C GLY A 441 10.24 6.96 -28.41
N SER A 442 9.19 6.50 -29.09
CA SER A 442 9.26 5.52 -30.17
C SER A 442 8.27 5.92 -31.25
N THR A 443 8.74 6.08 -32.49
CA THR A 443 7.88 6.37 -33.63
C THR A 443 7.01 5.16 -33.93
N VAL A 444 5.70 5.32 -33.80
CA VAL A 444 4.69 4.27 -33.96
C VAL A 444 3.49 4.80 -34.75
N LYS A 445 2.58 3.91 -35.14
CA LYS A 445 1.31 4.28 -35.79
C LYS A 445 0.34 4.88 -34.78
N LEU A 446 -0.41 5.91 -35.20
CA LEU A 446 -1.39 6.62 -34.38
C LEU A 446 -2.42 5.67 -33.77
N GLY A 447 -2.97 4.74 -34.56
CA GLY A 447 -4.02 3.82 -34.10
C GLY A 447 -3.57 2.96 -32.92
N GLU A 448 -2.38 2.39 -33.00
CA GLU A 448 -1.75 1.59 -31.94
C GLU A 448 -1.49 2.44 -30.69
N ALA A 449 -0.92 3.64 -30.88
CA ALA A 449 -0.63 4.56 -29.78
C ALA A 449 -1.87 5.04 -29.04
N MET A 450 -2.94 5.36 -29.79
CA MET A 450 -4.22 5.77 -29.22
C MET A 450 -4.88 4.64 -28.46
N TRP A 451 -4.89 3.42 -29.00
CA TRP A 451 -5.47 2.26 -28.33
C TRP A 451 -4.82 1.99 -26.96
N HIS A 452 -3.48 1.95 -26.93
CA HIS A 452 -2.73 1.79 -25.68
C HIS A 452 -2.99 2.95 -24.70
N SER A 453 -3.04 4.19 -25.20
CA SER A 453 -3.29 5.37 -24.37
C SER A 453 -4.71 5.38 -23.81
N ALA A 454 -5.72 5.01 -24.60
CA ALA A 454 -7.12 4.97 -24.18
C ALA A 454 -7.35 3.93 -23.09
N THR A 455 -6.80 2.73 -23.29
CA THR A 455 -6.91 1.63 -22.32
C THR A 455 -6.34 2.04 -20.97
N ARG A 456 -5.16 2.68 -20.98
CA ARG A 456 -4.49 3.15 -19.76
C ARG A 456 -5.17 4.36 -19.15
N THR A 457 -5.68 5.29 -19.94
CA THR A 457 -6.37 6.49 -19.45
C THR A 457 -7.69 6.13 -18.76
N ALA A 458 -8.43 5.16 -19.30
CA ALA A 458 -9.67 4.68 -18.68
C ALA A 458 -9.45 3.99 -17.32
N ARG A 459 -8.25 3.44 -17.10
CA ARG A 459 -7.84 2.71 -15.88
C ARG A 459 -6.55 3.28 -15.29
N ASP A 460 -6.41 4.61 -15.29
CA ASP A 460 -5.19 5.27 -14.84
C ASP A 460 -4.93 4.89 -13.37
N PRO A 461 -3.80 4.22 -13.04
CA PRO A 461 -3.58 3.67 -11.71
C PRO A 461 -3.49 4.75 -10.62
N ARG A 462 -3.30 6.02 -11.00
CA ARG A 462 -3.28 7.16 -10.09
C ARG A 462 -4.69 7.62 -9.70
N MET A 463 -5.73 7.26 -10.44
CA MET A 463 -7.12 7.72 -10.25
C MET A 463 -8.10 6.55 -10.07
N ALA A 464 -9.32 6.84 -9.62
CA ALA A 464 -10.40 5.84 -9.67
C ALA A 464 -10.74 5.52 -11.14
N PRO A 465 -10.94 4.23 -11.50
CA PRO A 465 -11.33 3.86 -12.87
C PRO A 465 -12.53 4.65 -13.36
N LEU A 466 -12.58 4.97 -14.65
CA LEU A 466 -13.72 5.68 -15.22
C LEU A 466 -14.98 4.83 -15.11
N SER A 467 -16.05 5.45 -14.63
CA SER A 467 -17.37 4.83 -14.57
C SER A 467 -18.14 5.00 -15.88
N ALA A 468 -18.96 4.01 -16.25
CA ALA A 468 -19.92 4.17 -17.35
C ALA A 468 -20.91 5.31 -17.07
N ALA A 469 -21.22 5.59 -15.81
CA ALA A 469 -22.19 6.61 -15.40
C ALA A 469 -21.69 8.04 -15.61
N GLU A 470 -20.39 8.24 -15.72
CA GLU A 470 -19.84 9.57 -15.90
C GLU A 470 -19.40 9.89 -17.31
N LEU A 471 -19.24 8.89 -18.19
CA LEU A 471 -18.81 9.08 -19.58
C LEU A 471 -19.52 10.25 -20.30
N PRO A 472 -20.86 10.47 -20.17
CA PRO A 472 -21.53 11.60 -20.82
C PRO A 472 -21.07 13.00 -20.36
N TYR A 473 -20.37 13.09 -19.24
CA TYR A 473 -19.97 14.34 -18.59
C TYR A 473 -18.46 14.59 -18.64
N LEU A 474 -17.73 13.75 -19.38
CA LEU A 474 -16.28 13.85 -19.51
C LEU A 474 -15.89 14.68 -20.73
N ASN A 475 -14.84 15.49 -20.55
CA ASN A 475 -14.10 16.11 -21.64
C ASN A 475 -12.88 15.25 -21.96
N LEU A 476 -12.64 15.04 -23.25
CA LEU A 476 -11.51 14.28 -23.77
C LEU A 476 -10.61 15.20 -24.56
N SER A 477 -9.31 15.10 -24.31
CA SER A 477 -8.29 15.81 -25.07
C SER A 477 -7.20 14.86 -25.55
N VAL A 478 -6.67 15.17 -26.72
CA VAL A 478 -5.64 14.41 -27.42
C VAL A 478 -4.42 15.31 -27.60
N SER A 479 -3.25 14.84 -27.18
CA SER A 479 -1.97 15.48 -27.47
C SER A 479 -1.15 14.56 -28.37
N LEU A 480 -0.88 15.01 -29.60
CA LEU A 480 0.01 14.31 -30.54
C LEU A 480 1.38 14.96 -30.49
N LEU A 481 2.42 14.15 -30.31
CA LEU A 481 3.78 14.62 -30.04
C LEU A 481 4.74 14.21 -31.15
N GLY A 482 5.58 15.16 -31.55
CA GLY A 482 6.70 14.96 -32.45
C GLY A 482 7.97 14.47 -31.74
N PRO A 483 9.05 14.24 -32.50
CA PRO A 483 10.29 13.73 -31.96
C PRO A 483 10.89 14.71 -30.95
N PRO A 484 11.38 14.22 -29.80
CA PRO A 484 12.03 15.08 -28.82
C PRO A 484 13.40 15.56 -29.32
N ARG A 485 13.68 16.85 -29.17
CA ARG A 485 14.97 17.50 -29.40
C ARG A 485 15.62 17.93 -28.08
N GLU A 486 16.92 17.74 -27.93
CA GLU A 486 17.64 18.15 -26.73
C GLU A 486 17.87 19.67 -26.71
N ILE A 487 17.73 20.30 -25.54
CA ILE A 487 18.06 21.73 -25.35
C ILE A 487 19.58 21.82 -25.14
N SER A 488 20.26 22.54 -26.03
CA SER A 488 21.73 22.67 -26.02
C SER A 488 22.24 23.77 -25.08
N GLU A 489 21.37 24.74 -24.78
CA GLU A 489 21.59 25.87 -23.91
C GLU A 489 21.83 25.40 -22.45
N ARG A 490 22.53 26.22 -21.66
CA ARG A 490 22.93 25.90 -20.27
C ARG A 490 22.48 26.99 -19.31
N GLY A 491 22.36 26.64 -18.04
CA GLY A 491 21.91 27.56 -16.99
C GLY A 491 20.60 28.24 -17.36
N ASP A 492 20.52 29.55 -17.11
CA ASP A 492 19.32 30.35 -17.32
C ASP A 492 18.87 30.49 -18.78
N GLN A 493 19.78 30.33 -19.74
CA GLN A 493 19.46 30.43 -21.18
C GLN A 493 18.50 29.32 -21.64
N ARG A 494 18.42 28.20 -20.88
CA ARG A 494 17.45 27.13 -21.14
C ARG A 494 15.99 27.62 -21.11
N ALA A 495 15.69 28.65 -20.33
CA ALA A 495 14.34 29.21 -20.24
C ALA A 495 13.94 29.98 -21.52
N GLU A 496 14.91 30.57 -22.23
CA GLU A 496 14.69 31.35 -23.45
C GLU A 496 14.38 30.45 -24.67
N ALA A 497 14.83 29.19 -24.64
CA ALA A 497 14.57 28.20 -25.69
C ALA A 497 13.13 27.64 -25.70
N ILE A 498 12.31 28.03 -24.72
CA ILE A 498 10.98 27.46 -24.48
C ILE A 498 9.90 28.46 -24.87
N GLU A 499 9.05 28.05 -25.81
CA GLU A 499 7.86 28.76 -26.25
C GLU A 499 6.63 28.13 -25.56
N ILE A 500 6.03 28.87 -24.63
CA ILE A 500 4.87 28.42 -23.85
C ILE A 500 3.69 28.13 -24.77
N GLY A 501 3.01 27.00 -24.53
CA GLY A 501 1.85 26.53 -25.30
C GLY A 501 2.19 25.71 -26.54
N LYS A 502 3.42 25.81 -27.05
CA LYS A 502 3.90 25.02 -28.19
C LYS A 502 4.78 23.85 -27.77
N HIS A 503 5.71 24.10 -26.84
CA HIS A 503 6.70 23.10 -26.47
C HIS A 503 6.31 22.32 -25.21
N GLY A 504 6.46 21.00 -25.25
CA GLY A 504 6.47 20.13 -24.08
C GLY A 504 7.89 19.90 -23.57
N LEU A 505 8.02 19.56 -22.28
CA LEU A 505 9.30 19.38 -21.62
C LEU A 505 9.43 17.98 -21.03
N ARG A 506 10.61 17.38 -21.15
CA ARG A 506 11.03 16.22 -20.38
C ARG A 506 12.40 16.48 -19.77
N ILE A 507 12.52 16.30 -18.48
CA ILE A 507 13.79 16.34 -17.76
C ILE A 507 14.18 14.94 -17.29
N SER A 508 15.47 14.63 -17.32
CA SER A 508 16.04 13.45 -16.68
C SER A 508 17.37 13.76 -15.99
N LEU A 509 17.54 13.25 -14.77
CA LEU A 509 18.78 13.29 -14.00
C LEU A 509 18.91 11.98 -13.20
N GLY A 510 19.89 11.15 -13.54
CA GLY A 510 20.03 9.80 -12.96
C GLY A 510 18.81 8.91 -13.27
N GLN A 511 18.18 8.38 -12.23
CA GLN A 511 16.95 7.56 -12.35
C GLN A 511 15.65 8.40 -12.34
N SER A 512 15.75 9.71 -12.03
CA SER A 512 14.60 10.60 -11.95
C SER A 512 14.26 11.18 -13.32
N SER A 513 12.98 11.14 -13.70
CA SER A 513 12.51 11.80 -14.92
C SER A 513 11.08 12.32 -14.78
N GLY A 514 10.80 13.43 -15.45
CA GLY A 514 9.50 14.08 -15.43
C GLY A 514 9.17 14.64 -16.81
N LEU A 515 7.88 14.66 -17.16
CA LEU A 515 7.41 15.14 -18.45
C LEU A 515 6.15 15.99 -18.28
N LEU A 516 6.11 17.18 -18.87
CA LEU A 516 4.90 18.02 -18.95
C LEU A 516 4.55 18.32 -20.42
N LEU A 517 3.25 18.28 -20.71
CA LEU A 517 2.72 18.52 -22.06
C LEU A 517 2.65 20.03 -22.35
N PRO A 518 2.67 20.46 -23.64
CA PRO A 518 2.70 21.87 -24.02
C PRO A 518 1.63 22.75 -23.37
N GLN A 519 0.40 22.24 -23.26
CA GLN A 519 -0.75 22.98 -22.76
C GLN A 519 -0.71 23.24 -21.24
N VAL A 520 0.10 22.50 -20.48
CA VAL A 520 0.08 22.60 -19.01
C VAL A 520 0.50 23.99 -18.55
N ALA A 521 1.52 24.57 -19.19
CA ALA A 521 1.98 25.91 -18.82
C ALA A 521 0.93 26.98 -19.13
N THR A 522 0.21 26.87 -20.25
CA THR A 522 -0.87 27.80 -20.61
C THR A 522 -2.08 27.67 -19.67
N GLU A 523 -2.47 26.44 -19.30
CA GLU A 523 -3.56 26.20 -18.35
C GLU A 523 -3.27 26.80 -16.96
N GLN A 524 -1.99 26.82 -16.56
CA GLN A 524 -1.56 27.30 -15.24
C GLN A 524 -1.10 28.76 -15.23
N GLY A 525 -1.07 29.43 -16.40
CA GLY A 525 -0.54 30.79 -16.52
C GLY A 525 0.96 30.88 -16.20
N TRP A 526 1.72 29.81 -16.42
CA TRP A 526 3.16 29.75 -16.10
C TRP A 526 4.03 30.36 -17.20
N ASN A 527 5.10 31.04 -16.79
CA ASN A 527 6.21 31.39 -17.66
C ASN A 527 7.21 30.22 -17.83
N SER A 528 8.20 30.37 -18.71
CA SER A 528 9.17 29.31 -19.03
C SER A 528 9.95 28.78 -17.83
N ARG A 529 10.31 29.65 -16.86
CA ARG A 529 11.02 29.23 -15.65
C ARG A 529 10.11 28.42 -14.72
N GLN A 530 8.89 28.90 -14.50
CA GLN A 530 7.89 28.19 -13.70
C GLN A 530 7.58 26.81 -14.29
N PHE A 531 7.54 26.72 -15.63
CA PHE A 531 7.32 25.46 -16.33
C PHE A 531 8.50 24.48 -16.17
N LEU A 532 9.73 24.96 -16.25
CA LEU A 532 10.95 24.19 -15.98
C LEU A 532 11.02 23.70 -14.53
N ASP A 533 10.67 24.54 -13.57
CA ASP A 533 10.62 24.14 -12.16
C ASP A 533 9.51 23.10 -11.92
N ALA A 534 8.37 23.25 -12.60
CA ALA A 534 7.28 22.29 -12.52
C ALA A 534 7.67 20.91 -13.07
N VAL A 535 8.41 20.84 -14.18
CA VAL A 535 8.85 19.55 -14.73
C VAL A 535 9.91 18.89 -13.83
N CYS A 536 10.77 19.67 -13.17
CA CYS A 536 11.68 19.16 -12.14
C CYS A 536 10.92 18.53 -10.97
N ARG A 537 9.94 19.26 -10.41
CA ARG A 537 9.10 18.74 -9.32
C ARG A 537 8.36 17.46 -9.73
N LYS A 538 7.85 17.40 -10.96
CA LYS A 538 7.21 16.20 -11.49
C LYS A 538 8.17 15.01 -11.59
N ALA A 539 9.46 15.26 -11.80
CA ALA A 539 10.51 14.24 -11.76
C ALA A 539 10.94 13.85 -10.34
N GLY A 540 10.36 14.44 -9.29
CA GLY A 540 10.84 14.31 -7.92
C GLY A 540 12.16 15.05 -7.67
N LEU A 541 12.52 16.00 -8.52
CA LEU A 541 13.75 16.80 -8.43
C LEU A 541 13.43 18.19 -7.82
N PRO A 542 14.36 18.80 -7.06
CA PRO A 542 14.21 20.17 -6.59
C PRO A 542 13.98 21.17 -7.75
N ALA A 543 13.26 22.26 -7.50
CA ALA A 543 13.20 23.38 -8.43
C ALA A 543 14.61 23.92 -8.74
N GLY A 544 14.83 24.50 -9.93
CA GLY A 544 16.15 24.94 -10.38
C GLY A 544 17.08 23.83 -10.87
N THR A 545 16.78 22.54 -10.65
CA THR A 545 17.61 21.41 -11.14
C THR A 545 17.85 21.47 -12.65
N TRP A 546 16.92 22.05 -13.41
CA TRP A 546 17.05 22.29 -14.83
C TRP A 546 18.22 23.21 -15.22
N GLN A 547 18.82 23.96 -14.30
CA GLN A 547 20.01 24.79 -14.58
C GLN A 547 21.30 23.97 -14.58
N ARG A 548 21.30 22.76 -14.02
CA ARG A 548 22.50 21.94 -13.90
C ARG A 548 22.97 21.40 -15.25
N ASP A 549 24.28 21.33 -15.40
CA ASP A 549 24.93 20.84 -16.62
C ASP A 549 24.75 19.34 -16.87
N ASP A 550 24.52 18.56 -15.80
CA ASP A 550 24.26 17.12 -15.86
C ASP A 550 22.77 16.76 -16.01
N ALA A 551 21.87 17.75 -15.89
CA ALA A 551 20.46 17.56 -16.16
C ALA A 551 20.21 17.59 -17.66
N ARG A 552 19.60 16.51 -18.18
CA ARG A 552 19.22 16.39 -19.59
C ARG A 552 17.80 16.89 -19.79
N LEU A 553 17.63 17.91 -20.64
CA LEU A 553 16.34 18.51 -20.99
C LEU A 553 16.02 18.25 -22.45
N MET A 554 14.88 17.61 -22.68
CA MET A 554 14.31 17.38 -23.99
C MET A 554 13.07 18.26 -24.15
N LEU A 555 12.98 18.86 -25.31
CA LEU A 555 11.84 19.63 -25.81
C LEU A 555 11.14 18.79 -26.87
N PHE A 556 9.81 18.82 -26.94
CA PHE A 556 9.10 18.20 -28.06
C PHE A 556 7.96 19.10 -28.51
N ASP A 557 7.76 19.16 -29.82
CA ASP A 557 6.62 19.83 -30.42
C ASP A 557 5.39 18.93 -30.30
N GLY A 558 4.21 19.53 -30.17
CA GLY A 558 2.98 18.78 -30.19
C GLY A 558 1.77 19.66 -30.46
N VAL A 559 0.71 19.03 -30.96
CA VAL A 559 -0.59 19.68 -31.09
C VAL A 559 -1.52 19.12 -30.03
N HIS A 560 -2.32 19.99 -29.43
CA HIS A 560 -3.31 19.65 -28.42
C HIS A 560 -4.69 20.15 -28.88
N PHE A 561 -5.69 19.29 -28.76
CA PHE A 561 -7.08 19.62 -29.04
C PHE A 561 -8.00 18.78 -28.16
N ASP A 562 -9.16 19.33 -27.85
CA ASP A 562 -10.13 18.77 -26.92
C ASP A 562 -11.58 18.94 -27.41
N ASP A 563 -12.46 18.08 -26.90
CA ASP A 563 -13.90 18.15 -27.11
C ASP A 563 -14.61 17.41 -25.95
N THR A 564 -15.94 17.44 -25.94
CA THR A 564 -16.75 16.55 -25.10
C THR A 564 -16.60 15.10 -25.58
N LEU A 565 -16.49 14.15 -24.65
CA LEU A 565 -16.41 12.72 -24.98
C LEU A 565 -17.71 12.28 -25.67
N LYS A 566 -17.60 11.79 -26.91
CA LYS A 566 -18.75 11.41 -27.75
C LYS A 566 -19.08 9.93 -27.56
N LEU A 567 -20.29 9.64 -27.08
CA LEU A 567 -20.76 8.27 -26.88
C LEU A 567 -21.33 7.67 -28.17
N ASP A 568 -20.98 6.42 -28.42
CA ASP A 568 -21.61 5.60 -29.45
C ASP A 568 -22.89 4.96 -28.89
N PRO A 569 -24.07 5.23 -29.46
CA PRO A 569 -25.33 4.69 -28.95
C PRO A 569 -25.46 3.17 -29.15
N ARG A 570 -24.64 2.55 -30.01
CA ARG A 570 -24.60 1.10 -30.17
C ARG A 570 -23.93 0.40 -28.99
N MET A 571 -23.16 1.14 -28.20
CA MET A 571 -22.42 0.65 -27.05
C MET A 571 -23.17 0.99 -25.76
N VAL A 572 -24.06 0.08 -25.35
CA VAL A 572 -24.92 0.27 -24.19
C VAL A 572 -24.31 -0.39 -22.95
N ALA A 573 -24.33 0.34 -21.83
CA ALA A 573 -23.96 -0.21 -20.53
C ALA A 573 -25.08 -1.11 -19.99
N THR A 574 -24.77 -2.38 -19.71
CA THR A 574 -25.62 -3.23 -18.87
C THR A 574 -25.41 -2.83 -17.40
N ARG A 575 -26.31 -2.00 -16.85
CA ARG A 575 -26.31 -1.68 -15.41
C ARG A 575 -27.12 -2.72 -14.64
N ALA A 576 -26.46 -3.73 -14.07
CA ALA A 576 -27.06 -4.53 -13.02
C ALA A 576 -26.93 -3.79 -11.67
N SER A 577 -27.99 -3.78 -10.87
CA SER A 577 -27.87 -3.44 -9.44
C SER A 577 -26.96 -4.47 -8.79
N LEU A 578 -25.98 -4.03 -7.98
CA LEU A 578 -25.02 -4.92 -7.32
C LEU A 578 -25.73 -5.96 -6.45
N LEU A 579 -26.67 -5.48 -5.63
CA LEU A 579 -27.54 -6.30 -4.81
C LEU A 579 -28.98 -6.05 -5.23
N ARG A 580 -29.77 -7.12 -5.26
CA ARG A 580 -31.23 -6.99 -5.37
C ARG A 580 -31.82 -6.56 -4.03
N PRO A 581 -33.01 -5.91 -4.00
CA PRO A 581 -33.65 -5.52 -2.75
C PRO A 581 -33.84 -6.67 -1.74
N ASP A 582 -34.12 -7.88 -2.21
CA ASP A 582 -34.22 -9.11 -1.38
C ASP A 582 -32.88 -9.51 -0.76
N GLU A 583 -31.77 -9.31 -1.46
CA GLU A 583 -30.42 -9.58 -0.94
C GLU A 583 -30.04 -8.59 0.17
N VAL A 584 -30.44 -7.31 0.04
CA VAL A 584 -30.19 -6.31 1.09
C VAL A 584 -30.89 -6.71 2.39
N VAL A 585 -32.14 -7.17 2.33
CA VAL A 585 -32.89 -7.68 3.49
C VAL A 585 -32.21 -8.92 4.08
N SER A 586 -31.74 -9.84 3.23
CA SER A 586 -31.08 -11.06 3.67
C SER A 586 -29.73 -10.78 4.36
N TYR A 587 -28.96 -9.82 3.84
CA TYR A 587 -27.72 -9.36 4.47
C TYR A 587 -27.98 -8.68 5.82
N HIS A 588 -29.03 -7.86 5.91
CA HIS A 588 -29.45 -7.24 7.17
C HIS A 588 -29.72 -8.28 8.24
N GLN A 589 -30.49 -9.33 7.90
CA GLN A 589 -30.80 -10.43 8.79
C GLN A 589 -29.55 -11.22 9.19
N TRP A 590 -28.66 -11.49 8.24
CA TRP A 590 -27.41 -12.21 8.48
C TRP A 590 -26.48 -11.45 9.45
N ILE A 591 -26.34 -10.13 9.31
CA ILE A 591 -25.59 -9.29 10.26
C ILE A 591 -26.20 -9.42 11.66
N ARG A 592 -27.53 -9.29 11.78
CA ARG A 592 -28.23 -9.34 13.07
C ARG A 592 -28.04 -10.70 13.76
N GLN A 593 -28.18 -11.80 13.01
CA GLN A 593 -27.95 -13.15 13.54
C GLN A 593 -26.51 -13.35 14.02
N ASN A 594 -25.53 -12.84 13.27
CA ASN A 594 -24.13 -12.91 13.64
C ASN A 594 -23.81 -12.08 14.89
N LEU A 595 -24.37 -10.87 15.04
CA LEU A 595 -24.22 -10.09 16.28
C LEU A 595 -24.76 -10.85 17.49
N VAL A 596 -25.98 -11.40 17.39
CA VAL A 596 -26.59 -12.21 18.46
C VAL A 596 -25.72 -13.42 18.79
N ALA A 597 -25.24 -14.16 17.78
CA ALA A 597 -24.39 -15.31 17.98
C ALA A 597 -23.08 -14.94 18.70
N MET A 598 -22.40 -13.89 18.23
CA MET A 598 -21.12 -13.46 18.80
C MET A 598 -21.27 -12.96 20.25
N CYS A 599 -22.27 -12.13 20.55
CA CYS A 599 -22.50 -11.61 21.90
C CYS A 599 -22.96 -12.70 22.89
N SER A 600 -23.60 -13.78 22.41
CA SER A 600 -24.01 -14.93 23.23
C SER A 600 -22.97 -16.05 23.31
N GLY A 601 -21.82 -15.91 22.64
CA GLY A 601 -20.78 -16.94 22.56
C GLY A 601 -21.14 -18.14 21.66
N ALA A 602 -22.22 -18.06 20.89
CA ALA A 602 -22.56 -19.05 19.88
C ALA A 602 -21.68 -18.93 18.62
N THR A 603 -21.68 -19.96 17.78
CA THR A 603 -20.87 -19.97 16.55
C THR A 603 -21.51 -19.07 15.49
N PRO A 604 -20.82 -18.00 15.02
CA PRO A 604 -21.35 -17.14 13.98
C PRO A 604 -21.22 -17.79 12.59
N MET A 605 -22.09 -17.40 11.67
CA MET A 605 -22.05 -17.79 10.26
C MET A 605 -21.10 -16.87 9.49
N TYR A 606 -19.91 -17.38 9.16
CA TYR A 606 -18.87 -16.62 8.45
C TYR A 606 -19.21 -16.33 6.98
N TYR A 607 -20.20 -17.03 6.42
CA TYR A 607 -20.62 -16.91 5.02
C TYR A 607 -22.15 -17.01 4.94
N ALA A 608 -22.76 -16.15 4.15
CA ALA A 608 -24.18 -16.14 3.86
C ALA A 608 -24.45 -16.93 2.57
N SER A 609 -24.72 -18.23 2.72
CA SER A 609 -25.01 -19.11 1.59
C SER A 609 -26.21 -18.60 0.78
N GLY A 610 -26.04 -18.46 -0.53
CA GLY A 610 -27.08 -17.99 -1.45
C GLY A 610 -27.12 -16.47 -1.67
N LEU A 611 -26.26 -15.68 -1.01
CA LEU A 611 -26.12 -14.24 -1.27
C LEU A 611 -24.86 -13.94 -2.08
N SER A 612 -24.89 -12.90 -2.92
CA SER A 612 -23.76 -12.46 -3.76
C SER A 612 -22.56 -11.97 -2.94
N ASP A 613 -21.36 -12.55 -3.10
CA ASP A 613 -20.11 -12.03 -2.51
C ASP A 613 -19.35 -11.12 -3.48
N ALA A 614 -20.00 -10.03 -3.90
CA ALA A 614 -19.46 -9.11 -4.89
C ALA A 614 -18.22 -8.35 -4.38
N GLU A 615 -17.39 -7.90 -5.33
CA GLU A 615 -16.30 -6.95 -5.09
C GLU A 615 -16.86 -5.53 -4.99
N VAL A 616 -16.62 -4.88 -3.85
CA VAL A 616 -17.20 -3.58 -3.50
C VAL A 616 -16.13 -2.56 -3.17
N LEU A 617 -16.40 -1.28 -3.45
CA LEU A 617 -15.48 -0.19 -3.14
C LEU A 617 -15.65 0.31 -1.71
N GLY A 618 -16.83 0.13 -1.11
CA GLY A 618 -17.04 0.51 0.27
C GLY A 618 -18.14 -0.24 0.98
N LEU A 619 -18.00 -0.32 2.29
CA LEU A 619 -18.99 -0.83 3.23
C LEU A 619 -19.12 0.10 4.41
N ILE A 620 -20.36 0.31 4.81
CA ILE A 620 -20.73 1.05 6.01
C ILE A 620 -21.59 0.13 6.85
N LEU A 621 -21.30 0.06 8.15
CA LEU A 621 -22.12 -0.59 9.16
C LEU A 621 -22.35 0.42 10.29
N VAL A 622 -23.61 0.64 10.63
CA VAL A 622 -24.02 1.47 11.75
C VAL A 622 -24.81 0.60 12.72
N VAL A 623 -24.46 0.68 14.00
CA VAL A 623 -25.21 0.06 15.09
C VAL A 623 -25.55 1.14 16.09
N ASP A 624 -26.84 1.32 16.37
CA ASP A 624 -27.32 2.24 17.40
C ASP A 624 -27.96 1.43 18.53
N HIS A 625 -27.46 1.61 19.74
CA HIS A 625 -27.91 0.90 20.94
C HIS A 625 -28.41 1.92 21.97
N PRO A 626 -29.59 1.73 22.59
CA PRO A 626 -30.20 2.70 23.50
C PRO A 626 -29.32 3.17 24.66
N VAL A 627 -28.38 2.34 25.12
CA VAL A 627 -27.47 2.65 26.25
C VAL A 627 -26.07 3.07 25.78
N LEU A 628 -25.56 2.50 24.68
CA LEU A 628 -24.17 2.73 24.24
C LEU A 628 -24.07 3.85 23.20
N GLY A 629 -25.22 4.29 22.67
CA GLY A 629 -25.32 5.27 21.60
C GLY A 629 -25.08 4.66 20.22
N ARG A 630 -24.84 5.54 19.25
CA ARG A 630 -24.60 5.20 17.84
C ARG A 630 -23.12 5.02 17.58
N GLN A 631 -22.75 3.89 16.99
CA GLN A 631 -21.40 3.59 16.54
C GLN A 631 -21.40 3.19 15.06
N GLN A 632 -20.36 3.60 14.33
CA GLN A 632 -20.23 3.34 12.91
C GLN A 632 -18.85 2.77 12.56
N TRP A 633 -18.84 1.87 11.58
CA TRP A 633 -17.65 1.31 10.98
C TRP A 633 -17.72 1.53 9.47
N MET A 634 -16.59 1.89 8.90
CA MET A 634 -16.47 2.13 7.48
C MET A 634 -15.21 1.46 6.95
N GLN A 635 -15.34 0.84 5.79
CA GLN A 635 -14.23 0.36 4.98
C GLN A 635 -14.46 0.91 3.58
N LEU A 636 -13.62 1.84 3.14
CA LEU A 636 -13.77 2.52 1.85
C LEU A 636 -12.46 2.45 1.06
N GLY A 637 -12.57 2.41 -0.26
CA GLY A 637 -11.47 2.54 -1.21
C GLY A 637 -11.99 3.12 -2.53
N PHE A 638 -11.25 4.03 -3.14
CA PHE A 638 -11.62 4.58 -4.46
C PHE A 638 -11.20 3.69 -5.63
N LYS A 639 -10.27 2.75 -5.38
CA LYS A 639 -9.66 1.86 -6.39
C LYS A 639 -9.62 0.41 -5.93
N GLU A 640 -9.38 0.22 -4.64
CA GLU A 640 -9.26 -1.10 -4.02
C GLU A 640 -10.65 -1.66 -3.76
N SER A 641 -10.99 -2.73 -4.48
CA SER A 641 -12.20 -3.48 -4.19
C SER A 641 -11.97 -4.45 -3.03
N ARG A 642 -13.06 -4.85 -2.37
CA ARG A 642 -13.05 -5.80 -1.27
C ARG A 642 -14.23 -6.75 -1.42
N PRO A 643 -14.10 -8.02 -1.03
CA PRO A 643 -15.22 -8.95 -1.01
C PRO A 643 -16.24 -8.56 0.06
N LEU A 644 -17.50 -8.42 -0.34
CA LEU A 644 -18.62 -7.96 0.48
C LEU A 644 -18.77 -8.74 1.79
N GLN A 645 -18.97 -10.05 1.72
CA GLN A 645 -19.37 -10.87 2.86
C GLN A 645 -18.30 -10.90 3.95
N SER A 646 -17.07 -11.21 3.56
CA SER A 646 -16.00 -11.35 4.56
C SER A 646 -15.62 -10.01 5.21
N THR A 647 -15.73 -8.90 4.47
CA THR A 647 -15.49 -7.56 5.02
C THR A 647 -16.62 -7.18 5.97
N LEU A 648 -17.87 -7.40 5.55
CA LEU A 648 -19.04 -7.15 6.38
C LEU A 648 -19.03 -8.00 7.66
N PHE A 649 -18.64 -9.28 7.57
CA PHE A 649 -18.45 -10.16 8.74
C PHE A 649 -17.44 -9.60 9.74
N GLN A 650 -16.27 -9.14 9.26
CA GLN A 650 -15.26 -8.53 10.14
C GLN A 650 -15.77 -7.26 10.81
N MET A 651 -16.54 -6.44 10.08
CA MET A 651 -17.20 -5.26 10.66
C MET A 651 -18.23 -5.67 11.73
N THR A 652 -18.99 -6.74 11.48
CA THR A 652 -19.90 -7.34 12.47
C THR A 652 -19.16 -7.83 13.72
N GLN A 653 -17.98 -8.45 13.58
CA GLN A 653 -17.16 -8.85 14.73
C GLN A 653 -16.71 -7.66 15.58
N ARG A 654 -16.29 -6.56 14.93
CA ARG A 654 -15.93 -5.32 15.65
C ARG A 654 -17.13 -4.71 16.37
N ALA A 655 -18.30 -4.75 15.74
CA ALA A 655 -19.54 -4.30 16.35
C ALA A 655 -19.96 -5.15 17.56
N ALA A 656 -19.84 -6.47 17.49
CA ALA A 656 -20.05 -7.37 18.63
C ALA A 656 -19.08 -7.08 19.78
N GLY A 657 -17.79 -6.84 19.47
CA GLY A 657 -16.79 -6.45 20.46
C GLY A 657 -17.09 -5.12 21.16
N TRP A 658 -17.65 -4.14 20.44
CA TRP A 658 -18.10 -2.87 21.00
C TRP A 658 -19.36 -3.02 21.87
N LEU A 659 -20.32 -3.85 21.47
CA LEU A 659 -21.49 -4.16 22.29
C LEU A 659 -21.10 -4.86 23.60
N GLY A 660 -20.06 -5.70 23.57
CA GLY A 660 -19.60 -6.44 24.75
C GLY A 660 -20.70 -7.32 25.32
N SER A 661 -21.16 -7.00 26.54
CA SER A 661 -22.25 -7.70 27.22
C SER A 661 -23.64 -7.07 27.02
N ALA A 662 -23.76 -6.00 26.22
CA ALA A 662 -25.04 -5.38 25.92
C ALA A 662 -25.91 -6.32 25.04
N ASP A 663 -27.23 -6.22 25.18
CA ASP A 663 -28.17 -7.06 24.42
C ASP A 663 -28.28 -6.58 22.95
N PRO A 664 -27.75 -7.33 21.98
CA PRO A 664 -27.77 -6.94 20.57
C PRO A 664 -29.19 -6.85 19.98
N LEU A 665 -30.21 -7.44 20.62
CA LEU A 665 -31.59 -7.37 20.14
C LEU A 665 -32.20 -5.98 20.28
N GLN A 666 -31.68 -5.16 21.19
CA GLN A 666 -32.12 -3.78 21.42
C GLN A 666 -31.50 -2.78 20.42
N SER A 667 -30.53 -3.22 19.62
CA SER A 667 -29.88 -2.36 18.62
C SER A 667 -30.69 -2.25 17.32
N THR A 668 -30.65 -1.06 16.73
CA THR A 668 -30.93 -0.87 15.30
C THR A 668 -29.63 -1.02 14.51
N ILE A 669 -29.74 -1.61 13.32
CA ILE A 669 -28.59 -1.94 12.46
C ILE A 669 -28.90 -1.37 11.09
N GLU A 670 -27.96 -0.61 10.54
CA GLU A 670 -28.01 -0.12 9.17
C GLU A 670 -26.71 -0.51 8.47
N PHE A 671 -26.77 -0.86 7.19
CA PHE A 671 -25.58 -1.05 6.38
C PHE A 671 -25.76 -0.49 4.98
N ALA A 672 -24.64 -0.14 4.34
CA ALA A 672 -24.61 0.28 2.95
C ALA A 672 -23.42 -0.32 2.23
N VAL A 673 -23.63 -0.62 0.95
CA VAL A 673 -22.64 -1.16 0.02
C VAL A 673 -22.42 -0.13 -1.08
N LEU A 674 -21.15 0.23 -1.29
CA LEU A 674 -20.72 1.28 -2.21
C LEU A 674 -19.90 0.70 -3.37
N THR A 675 -20.21 1.13 -4.59
CA THR A 675 -19.52 0.72 -5.83
C THR A 675 -19.44 1.88 -6.82
N ASP A 676 -18.79 1.68 -7.97
CA ASP A 676 -18.87 2.59 -9.12
C ASP A 676 -18.53 4.05 -8.78
N CYS A 677 -17.24 4.35 -8.57
CA CYS A 677 -16.80 5.65 -8.06
C CYS A 677 -16.68 6.72 -9.17
N ASN A 678 -17.32 7.88 -8.94
CA ASN A 678 -17.12 9.11 -9.71
C ASN A 678 -16.38 10.12 -8.86
N HIS A 679 -15.35 10.77 -9.42
CA HIS A 679 -14.68 11.93 -8.83
C HIS A 679 -15.21 13.21 -9.47
N HIS A 680 -15.73 14.11 -8.64
CA HIS A 680 -16.37 15.36 -9.05
C HIS A 680 -15.43 16.58 -8.97
N GLY A 681 -14.22 16.41 -8.41
CA GLY A 681 -13.24 17.47 -8.25
C GLY A 681 -13.22 18.07 -6.85
N ASP A 682 -12.75 19.32 -6.74
CA ASP A 682 -12.82 20.09 -5.51
C ASP A 682 -14.27 20.48 -5.20
N LEU A 683 -14.68 20.35 -3.94
CA LEU A 683 -16.05 20.60 -3.50
C LEU A 683 -16.58 21.98 -3.91
N SER A 684 -15.72 23.01 -3.90
CA SER A 684 -16.10 24.38 -4.28
C SER A 684 -16.43 24.54 -5.77
N HIS A 685 -15.93 23.65 -6.63
CA HIS A 685 -16.09 23.68 -8.08
C HIS A 685 -16.57 22.34 -8.65
N ALA A 686 -17.23 21.52 -7.83
CA ALA A 686 -17.54 20.14 -8.17
C ALA A 686 -18.61 20.02 -9.28
N ASP A 687 -18.38 19.14 -10.25
CA ASP A 687 -19.31 18.89 -11.36
C ASP A 687 -20.27 17.73 -11.07
N TRP A 688 -21.46 18.05 -10.60
CA TRP A 688 -22.50 17.10 -10.19
C TRP A 688 -23.46 16.66 -11.30
N ARG A 689 -23.21 16.99 -12.58
CA ARG A 689 -24.11 16.57 -13.68
C ARG A 689 -24.31 15.05 -13.70
N GLY A 690 -25.56 14.61 -13.82
CA GLY A 690 -25.93 13.19 -13.81
C GLY A 690 -25.88 12.48 -12.46
N PHE A 691 -25.75 13.21 -11.35
CA PHE A 691 -25.86 12.61 -10.02
C PHE A 691 -27.32 12.18 -9.73
N GLU A 692 -27.50 10.93 -9.29
CA GLU A 692 -28.80 10.33 -8.98
C GLU A 692 -28.94 10.13 -7.45
N THR A 693 -29.63 11.02 -6.73
CA THR A 693 -29.74 10.99 -5.25
C THR A 693 -30.38 9.71 -4.71
N ALA A 694 -31.26 9.08 -5.49
CA ALA A 694 -31.87 7.79 -5.13
C ALA A 694 -30.89 6.61 -5.17
N LYS A 695 -29.77 6.72 -5.90
CA LYS A 695 -28.89 5.58 -6.20
C LYS A 695 -27.43 5.79 -5.80
N ARG A 696 -27.04 7.01 -5.41
CA ARG A 696 -25.63 7.34 -5.16
C ARG A 696 -25.45 8.05 -3.83
N ALA A 697 -24.43 7.64 -3.09
CA ALA A 697 -23.94 8.34 -1.92
C ALA A 697 -22.92 9.41 -2.33
N ILE A 698 -22.89 10.52 -1.60
CA ILE A 698 -21.87 11.56 -1.66
C ILE A 698 -20.74 11.16 -0.72
N ILE A 699 -19.49 11.29 -1.16
CA ILE A 699 -18.30 11.11 -0.32
C ILE A 699 -17.46 12.39 -0.39
N LEU A 700 -17.18 12.98 0.76
CA LEU A 700 -16.32 14.16 0.91
C LEU A 700 -15.08 13.78 1.73
N THR A 701 -13.90 14.18 1.28
CA THR A 701 -12.67 13.91 2.02
C THR A 701 -11.57 14.95 1.78
N ASP A 702 -10.84 15.27 2.84
CA ASP A 702 -9.55 15.97 2.80
C ASP A 702 -8.36 15.01 2.98
N GLN A 703 -8.59 13.71 2.75
CA GLN A 703 -7.73 12.55 3.02
C GLN A 703 -7.67 12.11 4.48
N ARG A 704 -7.79 13.02 5.45
CA ARG A 704 -7.76 12.69 6.89
C ARG A 704 -9.15 12.50 7.47
N ARG A 705 -10.10 13.31 7.02
CA ARG A 705 -11.52 13.24 7.36
C ARG A 705 -12.31 12.73 6.17
N TRP A 706 -13.38 12.03 6.49
CA TRP A 706 -14.27 11.42 5.54
C TRP A 706 -15.70 11.65 6.01
N ALA A 707 -16.55 12.16 5.13
CA ALA A 707 -17.99 12.21 5.35
C ALA A 707 -18.70 11.53 4.19
N ILE A 708 -19.70 10.72 4.51
CA ILE A 708 -20.55 10.05 3.53
C ILE A 708 -21.99 10.36 3.84
N GLY A 709 -22.73 10.81 2.84
CA GLY A 709 -24.16 11.06 2.94
C GLY A 709 -24.92 10.40 1.82
N TYR A 710 -25.98 9.68 2.19
CA TYR A 710 -26.94 9.08 1.29
C TYR A 710 -28.34 9.40 1.79
N GLN A 711 -29.17 9.96 0.91
CA GLN A 711 -30.58 10.16 1.21
C GLN A 711 -31.42 10.03 -0.04
N ALA A 712 -32.22 8.95 -0.11
CA ALA A 712 -33.04 8.67 -1.27
C ALA A 712 -34.16 9.71 -1.45
N GLY A 713 -34.36 10.17 -2.69
CA GLY A 713 -35.47 11.08 -3.05
C GLY A 713 -35.30 12.54 -2.60
N VAL A 714 -34.19 12.91 -1.96
CA VAL A 714 -33.92 14.28 -1.50
C VAL A 714 -33.06 15.05 -2.53
N PRO A 715 -33.28 16.36 -2.73
CA PRO A 715 -32.44 17.18 -3.60
C PRO A 715 -30.95 17.19 -3.22
N LEU A 716 -30.07 17.20 -4.23
CA LEU A 716 -28.62 17.11 -4.07
C LEU A 716 -28.05 18.17 -3.12
N ASP A 717 -28.50 19.42 -3.23
CA ASP A 717 -28.04 20.56 -2.42
C ASP A 717 -28.21 20.28 -0.92
N ARG A 718 -29.33 19.66 -0.53
CA ARG A 718 -29.60 19.30 0.87
C ARG A 718 -28.72 18.16 1.35
N VAL A 719 -28.60 17.09 0.55
CA VAL A 719 -27.75 15.94 0.91
C VAL A 719 -26.28 16.37 1.01
N LEU A 720 -25.82 17.20 0.07
CA LEU A 720 -24.46 17.75 0.06
C LEU A 720 -24.20 18.62 1.28
N HIS A 721 -25.14 19.53 1.60
CA HIS A 721 -25.05 20.36 2.80
C HIS A 721 -24.95 19.51 4.06
N GLN A 722 -25.84 18.53 4.25
CA GLN A 722 -25.80 17.64 5.42
C GLN A 722 -24.51 16.82 5.49
N THR A 723 -24.03 16.31 4.36
CA THR A 723 -22.77 15.55 4.28
C THR A 723 -21.59 16.42 4.69
N ALA A 724 -21.52 17.67 4.21
CA ALA A 724 -20.45 18.60 4.53
C ALA A 724 -20.42 18.99 6.01
N HIS A 725 -21.56 18.90 6.72
CA HIS A 725 -21.65 19.19 8.15
C HIS A 725 -21.35 17.98 9.06
N CYS A 726 -21.11 16.80 8.49
CA CYS A 726 -20.74 15.61 9.27
C CYS A 726 -19.30 15.70 9.82
N GLU A 727 -18.43 16.52 9.22
CA GLU A 727 -17.03 16.72 9.61
C GLU A 727 -16.59 18.16 9.38
N SER A 728 -15.57 18.60 10.14
CA SER A 728 -14.93 19.91 9.95
C SER A 728 -13.73 19.78 9.02
N PHE A 729 -13.93 19.93 7.72
CA PHE A 729 -12.84 19.90 6.74
C PHE A 729 -12.03 21.20 6.79
N ARG A 730 -10.71 21.11 6.99
CA ARG A 730 -9.79 22.26 7.11
C ARG A 730 -8.76 22.35 5.97
N SER A 731 -9.02 21.61 4.90
CA SER A 731 -8.17 21.51 3.72
C SER A 731 -9.06 21.38 2.47
N PRO A 732 -8.52 21.64 1.27
CA PRO A 732 -9.27 21.48 0.01
C PRO A 732 -9.97 20.13 -0.04
N THR A 733 -11.30 20.17 -0.03
CA THR A 733 -12.13 18.97 0.13
C THR A 733 -12.44 18.41 -1.24
N GLN A 734 -12.10 17.14 -1.46
CA GLN A 734 -12.42 16.44 -2.69
C GLN A 734 -13.80 15.79 -2.60
N ALA A 735 -14.57 15.90 -3.68
CA ALA A 735 -15.92 15.38 -3.78
C ALA A 735 -15.97 14.15 -4.71
N TYR A 736 -16.58 13.07 -4.22
CA TYR A 736 -16.81 11.84 -4.95
C TYR A 736 -18.27 11.40 -4.81
N SER A 737 -18.71 10.48 -5.67
CA SER A 737 -19.94 9.73 -5.47
C SER A 737 -19.77 8.27 -5.82
N MET A 738 -20.49 7.39 -5.13
CA MET A 738 -20.52 5.96 -5.40
C MET A 738 -21.97 5.49 -5.50
N ALA A 739 -22.24 4.53 -6.39
CA ALA A 739 -23.50 3.80 -6.36
C ALA A 739 -23.69 3.15 -4.98
N CYS A 740 -24.89 3.24 -4.42
CA CYS A 740 -25.21 2.88 -3.05
C CYS A 740 -26.41 1.93 -3.00
N CYS A 741 -26.22 0.78 -2.37
CA CYS A 741 -27.30 -0.12 -1.94
C CYS A 741 -27.30 -0.15 -0.41
N ALA A 742 -28.34 0.37 0.22
CA ALA A 742 -28.41 0.50 1.68
C ALA A 742 -29.66 -0.16 2.25
N SER A 743 -29.58 -0.58 3.51
CA SER A 743 -30.73 -1.09 4.27
C SER A 743 -31.64 0.02 4.82
N SER A 744 -31.26 1.29 4.63
CA SER A 744 -31.97 2.48 5.08
C SER A 744 -31.93 3.55 3.98
N ASP A 745 -33.00 4.31 3.82
CA ASP A 745 -33.11 5.41 2.84
C ASP A 745 -32.31 6.64 3.27
N VAL A 746 -31.80 6.68 4.50
CA VAL A 746 -31.03 7.79 5.06
C VAL A 746 -29.80 7.24 5.76
N MET A 747 -28.62 7.72 5.38
CA MET A 747 -27.37 7.36 6.03
C MET A 747 -26.38 8.51 5.96
N PHE A 748 -25.96 9.00 7.13
CA PHE A 748 -24.89 9.97 7.28
C PHE A 748 -23.86 9.40 8.24
N VAL A 749 -22.63 9.22 7.76
CA VAL A 749 -21.53 8.70 8.55
C VAL A 749 -20.28 9.51 8.29
N SER A 750 -19.38 9.49 9.26
CA SER A 750 -18.09 10.15 9.14
C SER A 750 -16.96 9.39 9.81
N THR A 751 -15.74 9.71 9.43
CA THR A 751 -14.55 9.21 10.08
C THR A 751 -13.50 10.31 10.02
N GLY A 752 -13.16 10.84 11.18
CA GLY A 752 -12.09 11.79 11.39
C GLY A 752 -11.35 11.49 12.69
N PRO A 753 -10.24 12.20 12.95
CA PRO A 753 -9.60 12.17 14.25
C PRO A 753 -10.60 12.56 15.35
N LYS A 754 -10.53 11.86 16.48
CA LYS A 754 -11.29 12.21 17.69
C LYS A 754 -10.32 12.67 18.77
N PRO A 755 -10.67 13.69 19.58
CA PRO A 755 -9.82 14.15 20.66
C PRO A 755 -9.62 13.04 21.71
N ASN A 756 -8.42 12.97 22.28
CA ASN A 756 -8.09 12.05 23.35
C ASN A 756 -7.34 12.77 24.49
N ASP A 757 -8.03 13.09 25.57
CA ASP A 757 -7.51 13.82 26.72
C ASP A 757 -6.98 12.92 27.86
N LYS A 758 -6.93 11.60 27.66
CA LYS A 758 -6.73 10.64 28.75
C LYS A 758 -5.30 10.57 29.32
N GLN A 759 -4.29 11.03 28.59
CA GLN A 759 -2.89 10.99 29.08
C GLN A 759 -2.48 12.31 29.72
N SER A 760 -2.00 12.25 30.97
CA SER A 760 -1.52 13.42 31.73
C SER A 760 0.00 13.62 31.70
N ILE A 761 0.77 12.64 31.22
CA ILE A 761 2.24 12.73 31.14
C ILE A 761 2.67 12.50 29.70
N ARG A 762 3.48 13.42 29.18
CA ARG A 762 4.11 13.30 27.87
C ARG A 762 5.51 12.74 27.97
N GLN A 763 5.70 11.52 27.46
CA GLN A 763 7.02 10.90 27.32
C GLN A 763 7.80 11.51 26.15
N PRO A 764 9.15 11.53 26.16
CA PRO A 764 9.93 12.03 25.04
C PRO A 764 9.78 11.09 23.83
N ALA A 765 9.53 11.67 22.65
CA ALA A 765 9.36 10.96 21.40
C ALA A 765 10.64 10.93 20.54
N VAL A 766 11.53 11.92 20.71
CA VAL A 766 12.71 12.10 19.85
C VAL A 766 14.04 12.17 20.62
N ALA A 767 14.03 11.92 21.93
CA ALA A 767 15.24 11.68 22.70
C ALA A 767 16.05 10.51 22.10
N GLY A 768 17.36 10.71 21.93
CA GLY A 768 18.26 9.80 21.23
C GLY A 768 18.40 10.05 19.73
N ALA A 769 17.47 10.80 19.12
CA ALA A 769 17.51 11.16 17.70
C ALA A 769 17.78 12.66 17.47
N PHE A 770 17.02 13.53 18.14
CA PHE A 770 17.12 14.99 17.96
C PHE A 770 18.01 15.66 19.02
N TYR A 771 18.14 15.02 20.19
CA TYR A 771 19.03 15.38 21.28
C TYR A 771 19.39 14.10 22.07
N PRO A 772 20.49 14.06 22.84
CA PRO A 772 20.88 12.85 23.58
C PRO A 772 19.79 12.39 24.57
N ALA A 773 19.57 11.07 24.65
CA ALA A 773 18.60 10.49 25.60
C ALA A 773 19.14 10.41 27.03
N GLU A 774 20.46 10.28 27.19
CA GLU A 774 21.10 10.27 28.51
C GLU A 774 21.20 11.69 29.09
N ASP A 775 20.78 11.85 30.34
CA ASP A 775 20.73 13.16 31.02
C ASP A 775 22.08 13.89 30.97
N ASN A 776 23.17 13.23 31.36
CA ASN A 776 24.50 13.88 31.40
C ASN A 776 24.96 14.37 30.01
N ALA A 777 24.72 13.58 28.96
CA ALA A 777 25.10 13.94 27.60
C ALA A 777 24.22 15.09 27.07
N ARG A 778 22.92 15.09 27.41
CA ARG A 778 21.98 16.16 27.06
C ARG A 778 22.35 17.47 27.73
N GLU A 779 22.57 17.47 29.04
CA GLU A 779 22.94 18.67 29.79
C GLU A 779 24.28 19.24 29.30
N ALA A 780 25.28 18.38 29.04
CA ALA A 780 26.56 18.83 28.47
C ALA A 780 26.39 19.48 27.10
N MET A 781 25.56 18.91 26.22
CA MET A 781 25.26 19.49 24.91
C MET A 781 24.54 20.84 25.05
N VAL A 782 23.54 20.94 25.93
CA VAL A 782 22.79 22.17 26.18
C VAL A 782 23.71 23.26 26.76
N ASP A 783 24.55 22.94 27.74
CA ASP A 783 25.51 23.87 28.31
C ASP A 783 26.52 24.37 27.27
N GLN A 784 26.96 23.51 26.34
CA GLN A 784 27.82 23.93 25.22
C GLN A 784 27.11 24.89 24.26
N LEU A 785 25.84 24.64 23.93
CA LEU A 785 25.04 25.52 23.09
C LEU A 785 24.85 26.89 23.76
N ILE A 786 24.63 26.91 25.08
CA ILE A 786 24.53 28.12 25.89
C ILE A 786 25.90 28.83 26.00
N ALA A 787 27.01 28.11 26.15
CA ALA A 787 28.33 28.72 26.26
C ALA A 787 28.88 29.27 24.93
N ALA A 788 28.44 28.75 23.78
CA ALA A 788 28.95 29.13 22.46
C ALA A 788 28.60 30.57 22.01
N GLY A 789 27.71 31.27 22.71
CA GLY A 789 27.43 32.68 22.46
C GLY A 789 28.51 33.56 23.09
N SER A 790 29.08 34.47 22.31
CA SER A 790 30.25 35.27 22.69
C SER A 790 29.98 36.38 23.72
N ASP A 791 28.72 36.65 24.05
CA ASP A 791 28.28 37.68 25.00
C ASP A 791 27.27 37.10 26.00
N ASN A 792 27.15 37.71 27.19
CA ASN A 792 26.04 37.48 28.12
C ASN A 792 24.98 38.57 27.88
N PRO A 793 24.05 38.37 26.93
CA PRO A 793 23.19 39.45 26.48
C PRO A 793 22.21 39.88 27.58
N GLN A 794 21.87 41.17 27.60
CA GLN A 794 20.83 41.67 28.48
C GLN A 794 19.49 41.04 28.10
N LYS A 795 18.84 40.39 29.08
CA LYS A 795 17.49 39.86 28.92
C LYS A 795 16.47 40.99 28.88
N ARG A 796 15.45 40.84 28.05
CA ARG A 796 14.34 41.79 27.90
C ARG A 796 12.99 41.07 27.87
N ASP A 797 11.95 41.79 28.25
CA ASP A 797 10.57 41.33 28.09
C ASP A 797 10.16 41.48 26.63
N VAL A 798 9.52 40.45 26.08
CA VAL A 798 9.11 40.39 24.68
C VAL A 798 7.71 39.83 24.57
N PHE A 799 7.00 40.16 23.50
CA PHE A 799 5.63 39.66 23.30
C PHE A 799 5.63 38.21 22.80
N ALA A 800 6.45 37.93 21.78
CA ALA A 800 6.59 36.60 21.22
C ALA A 800 8.00 36.34 20.69
N VAL A 801 8.32 35.07 20.46
CA VAL A 801 9.56 34.63 19.81
C VAL A 801 9.30 33.56 18.77
N MET A 802 10.19 33.43 17.79
CA MET A 802 10.26 32.29 16.88
C MET A 802 11.56 31.52 17.11
N VAL A 803 11.43 30.21 17.31
CA VAL A 803 12.53 29.31 17.68
C VAL A 803 12.51 28.09 16.75
N PRO A 804 13.66 27.68 16.17
CA PRO A 804 13.73 26.50 15.33
C PRO A 804 13.66 25.19 16.13
N HIS A 805 13.27 24.11 15.47
CA HIS A 805 13.01 22.81 16.10
C HIS A 805 13.65 21.60 15.40
N ALA A 806 14.55 21.79 14.43
CA ALA A 806 15.45 20.72 14.02
C ALA A 806 16.29 20.19 15.20
N GLY A 807 16.88 19.01 15.07
CA GLY A 807 17.73 18.43 16.13
C GLY A 807 18.80 19.40 16.63
N LEU A 808 19.07 19.41 17.93
CA LEU A 808 19.88 20.43 18.62
C LEU A 808 21.31 20.57 18.05
N ARG A 809 21.81 19.54 17.36
CA ARG A 809 23.09 19.59 16.65
C ARG A 809 23.09 20.61 15.50
N PHE A 810 21.95 20.81 14.85
CA PHE A 810 21.79 21.67 13.69
C PHE A 810 21.30 23.07 14.09
N SER A 811 20.13 23.15 14.74
CA SER A 811 19.47 24.43 15.05
C SER A 811 19.67 24.90 16.49
N GLY A 812 20.25 24.07 17.36
CA GLY A 812 20.31 24.34 18.80
C GLY A 812 21.07 25.62 19.17
N ARG A 813 22.04 26.04 18.35
CA ARG A 813 22.75 27.32 18.54
C ARG A 813 21.80 28.50 18.33
N VAL A 814 21.05 28.49 17.22
CA VAL A 814 20.06 29.53 16.90
C VAL A 814 18.98 29.58 17.99
N ALA A 815 18.48 28.41 18.42
CA ALA A 815 17.49 28.34 19.50
C ALA A 815 18.04 28.89 20.84
N ALA A 816 19.26 28.52 21.23
CA ALA A 816 19.89 29.00 22.45
C ALA A 816 20.12 30.52 22.45
N GLU A 817 20.43 31.14 21.31
CA GLU A 817 20.58 32.59 21.18
C GLU A 817 19.28 33.35 21.43
N VAL A 818 18.12 32.79 21.08
CA VAL A 818 16.81 33.40 21.37
C VAL A 818 16.50 33.28 22.87
N TRP A 819 16.55 32.07 23.42
CA TRP A 819 16.16 31.81 24.82
C TRP A 819 17.03 32.58 25.84
N ARG A 820 18.31 32.81 25.55
CA ARG A 820 19.19 33.57 26.47
C ARG A 820 18.91 35.07 26.51
N ARG A 821 18.22 35.64 25.51
CA ARG A 821 17.99 37.09 25.35
C ARG A 821 16.65 37.57 25.92
N ILE A 822 15.83 36.66 26.43
CA ILE A 822 14.48 36.98 26.88
C ILE A 822 14.28 36.67 28.36
N ASN A 823 13.45 37.48 29.02
CA ASN A 823 12.87 37.12 30.31
C ASN A 823 11.70 36.17 30.04
N VAL A 824 11.75 34.96 30.60
CA VAL A 824 10.68 33.98 30.45
C VAL A 824 9.73 34.12 31.64
N PRO A 825 8.43 34.43 31.43
CA PRO A 825 7.46 34.54 32.51
C PRO A 825 7.10 33.17 33.13
N SER A 826 6.20 33.16 34.12
CA SER A 826 5.81 31.91 34.79
C SER A 826 5.08 30.92 33.87
N ARG A 827 4.52 31.41 32.75
CA ARG A 827 3.75 30.63 31.76
C ARG A 827 4.27 30.82 30.34
N VAL A 828 4.40 29.73 29.59
CA VAL A 828 4.76 29.74 28.17
C VAL A 828 3.71 28.98 27.38
N LEU A 829 3.33 29.54 26.24
CA LEU A 829 2.47 28.90 25.24
C LEU A 829 3.27 28.68 23.95
N ILE A 830 3.60 27.41 23.64
CA ILE A 830 4.28 27.05 22.38
C ILE A 830 3.24 26.64 21.34
N LEU A 831 3.23 27.35 20.21
CA LEU A 831 2.47 26.97 19.03
C LEU A 831 3.45 26.39 18.00
N GLY A 832 3.27 25.11 17.67
CA GLY A 832 4.11 24.40 16.73
C GLY A 832 3.32 23.79 15.57
N PRO A 833 3.98 23.53 14.43
CA PRO A 833 3.38 22.73 13.38
C PRO A 833 3.15 21.31 13.87
N LYS A 834 2.14 20.68 13.29
CA LYS A 834 1.87 19.26 13.47
C LYS A 834 2.34 18.49 12.23
N HIS A 835 3.34 17.65 12.41
CA HIS A 835 3.97 16.81 11.40
C HIS A 835 3.39 15.40 11.35
N THR A 836 2.70 14.98 12.41
CA THR A 836 2.09 13.65 12.51
C THR A 836 0.63 13.67 12.03
N PRO A 837 0.11 12.56 11.48
CA PRO A 837 -1.30 12.47 11.10
C PRO A 837 -2.23 12.24 12.29
N ASP A 838 -1.68 11.92 13.46
CA ASP A 838 -2.40 11.42 14.64
C ASP A 838 -3.17 12.55 15.33
N GLY A 839 -4.40 12.29 15.78
CA GLY A 839 -5.14 13.26 16.61
C GLY A 839 -5.67 14.50 15.87
N MET A 840 -6.16 15.48 16.64
CA MET A 840 -6.82 16.69 16.16
C MET A 840 -5.87 17.63 15.42
N ASP A 841 -6.42 18.44 14.52
CA ASP A 841 -5.62 19.38 13.71
C ASP A 841 -5.06 20.52 14.55
N TRP A 842 -5.85 21.03 15.48
CA TRP A 842 -5.50 22.09 16.40
C TRP A 842 -5.62 21.52 17.81
N ALA A 843 -4.57 20.82 18.21
CA ALA A 843 -4.56 20.02 19.42
C ALA A 843 -3.86 20.78 20.55
N VAL A 844 -4.56 21.02 21.65
CA VAL A 844 -4.01 21.55 22.89
C VAL A 844 -3.56 20.39 23.76
N ALA A 845 -2.32 20.43 24.22
CA ALA A 845 -1.73 19.35 24.99
C ALA A 845 -2.35 19.25 26.40
N PRO A 846 -2.97 18.12 26.79
CA PRO A 846 -3.62 17.96 28.10
C PRO A 846 -2.64 17.54 29.22
N TYR A 847 -1.35 17.83 29.07
CA TYR A 847 -0.29 17.29 29.93
C TYR A 847 -0.03 18.14 31.17
N GLU A 848 0.13 17.45 32.30
CA GLU A 848 0.60 18.01 33.57
C GLU A 848 2.13 17.95 33.66
N ARG A 849 2.77 17.09 32.86
CA ARG A 849 4.22 16.94 32.83
C ARG A 849 4.75 16.61 31.44
N TRP A 850 5.83 17.29 31.05
CA TRP A 850 6.56 17.08 29.81
C TRP A 850 7.93 16.49 30.11
N MET A 851 8.11 15.20 29.84
CA MET A 851 9.36 14.50 30.10
C MET A 851 10.36 14.70 28.95
N ILE A 852 11.63 14.92 29.30
CA ILE A 852 12.78 14.98 28.36
C ILE A 852 13.74 13.80 28.55
N SER A 853 13.52 13.00 29.60
CA SER A 853 14.08 11.67 29.86
C SER A 853 13.18 10.91 30.83
N GLN A 854 13.62 9.76 31.32
CA GLN A 854 12.92 9.01 32.37
C GLN A 854 12.87 9.75 33.73
N THR A 855 13.77 10.71 33.95
CA THR A 855 14.02 11.35 35.26
C THR A 855 13.83 12.86 35.25
N ALA A 856 13.93 13.52 34.09
CA ALA A 856 13.83 14.96 33.95
C ALA A 856 12.64 15.38 33.09
N GLY A 857 12.04 16.53 33.42
CA GLY A 857 10.91 17.09 32.69
C GLY A 857 10.43 18.43 33.25
N LEU A 858 9.58 19.12 32.48
CA LEU A 858 8.96 20.39 32.83
C LEU A 858 7.50 20.20 33.29
N SER A 859 7.00 21.16 34.07
CA SER A 859 5.59 21.23 34.46
C SER A 859 4.72 21.68 33.29
N GLY A 860 3.62 20.98 33.05
CA GLY A 860 2.58 21.40 32.12
C GLY A 860 1.54 22.30 32.79
N ASP A 861 0.96 23.25 32.05
CA ASP A 861 -0.17 24.07 32.50
C ASP A 861 -1.48 23.52 31.91
N LYS A 862 -1.99 22.44 32.52
CA LYS A 862 -3.25 21.80 32.11
C LYS A 862 -4.45 22.72 32.31
N GLU A 863 -4.41 23.61 33.31
CA GLU A 863 -5.49 24.58 33.54
C GLU A 863 -5.60 25.55 32.36
N MET A 864 -4.46 26.13 31.92
CA MET A 864 -4.43 26.98 30.73
C MET A 864 -4.82 26.19 29.47
N ALA A 865 -4.40 24.92 29.35
CA ALA A 865 -4.81 24.06 28.24
C ALA A 865 -6.34 23.88 28.16
N THR A 866 -6.98 23.57 29.29
CA THR A 866 -8.44 23.42 29.38
C THR A 866 -9.15 24.73 29.05
N GLN A 867 -8.68 25.86 29.58
CA GLN A 867 -9.28 27.18 29.28
C GLN A 867 -9.22 27.51 27.78
N LEU A 868 -8.10 27.21 27.11
CA LEU A 868 -7.95 27.44 25.68
C LEU A 868 -8.92 26.58 24.87
N ALA A 869 -9.03 25.29 25.19
CA ALA A 869 -9.94 24.37 24.49
C ALA A 869 -11.43 24.71 24.72
N GLU A 870 -11.80 25.22 25.90
CA GLU A 870 -13.18 25.60 26.21
C GLU A 870 -13.60 26.94 25.58
N ARG A 871 -12.66 27.88 25.43
CA ARG A 871 -12.96 29.27 25.02
C ARG A 871 -12.68 29.56 23.55
N LEU A 872 -11.74 28.86 22.92
CA LEU A 872 -11.37 29.10 21.53
C LEU A 872 -11.97 28.03 20.64
N GLU A 873 -12.68 28.47 19.61
CA GLU A 873 -13.33 27.59 18.67
C GLU A 873 -12.29 26.77 17.88
N GLY A 874 -12.48 25.45 17.85
CA GLY A 874 -11.63 24.53 17.10
C GLY A 874 -10.39 24.02 17.81
N PHE A 875 -10.09 24.49 19.03
CA PHE A 875 -9.02 23.97 19.87
C PHE A 875 -9.53 22.82 20.73
N GLU A 876 -8.86 21.69 20.68
CA GLU A 876 -9.34 20.47 21.34
C GLU A 876 -8.24 19.86 22.20
N LEU A 877 -8.57 19.42 23.41
CA LEU A 877 -7.64 18.69 24.26
C LEU A 877 -7.32 17.33 23.63
N ASP A 878 -6.07 17.13 23.23
CA ASP A 878 -5.69 15.90 22.58
C ASP A 878 -4.23 15.53 22.81
N SER A 879 -4.00 14.47 23.58
CA SER A 879 -2.69 13.88 23.81
C SER A 879 -2.15 13.15 22.59
N ALA A 880 -3.01 12.55 21.76
CA ALA A 880 -2.56 11.71 20.65
C ALA A 880 -1.77 12.50 19.61
N ALA A 881 -2.21 13.73 19.29
CA ALA A 881 -1.51 14.63 18.38
C ALA A 881 -0.10 15.01 18.83
N HIS A 882 0.17 14.99 20.14
CA HIS A 882 1.47 15.38 20.70
C HIS A 882 2.39 14.18 20.94
N ALA A 883 1.85 12.95 21.04
CA ALA A 883 2.58 11.77 21.50
C ALA A 883 3.86 11.47 20.70
N ARG A 884 3.87 11.76 19.39
CA ARG A 884 5.04 11.61 18.50
C ARG A 884 5.51 12.91 17.87
N GLU A 885 4.91 14.04 18.23
CA GLU A 885 5.25 15.35 17.66
C GLU A 885 6.57 15.87 18.24
N HIS A 886 7.42 16.44 17.39
CA HIS A 886 8.76 16.90 17.77
C HIS A 886 8.92 18.42 17.79
N GLY A 887 8.11 19.18 17.04
CA GLY A 887 8.27 20.63 16.92
C GLY A 887 8.26 21.37 18.26
N ILE A 888 7.49 20.86 19.22
CA ILE A 888 7.46 21.38 20.60
C ILE A 888 8.60 20.78 21.44
N GLU A 889 8.79 19.46 21.37
CA GLU A 889 9.69 18.71 22.27
C GLU A 889 11.15 19.15 22.19
N VAL A 890 11.65 19.47 21.00
CA VAL A 890 13.08 19.77 20.78
C VAL A 890 13.56 21.02 21.53
N GLN A 891 12.64 21.90 21.91
CA GLN A 891 12.94 23.11 22.67
C GLN A 891 13.05 22.84 24.18
N LEU A 892 12.45 21.75 24.66
CA LEU A 892 12.32 21.45 26.09
C LEU A 892 13.65 21.29 26.83
N PRO A 893 14.72 20.69 26.26
CA PRO A 893 16.01 20.64 26.94
C PRO A 893 16.60 22.03 27.24
N LEU A 894 16.49 22.99 26.33
CA LEU A 894 16.93 24.37 26.55
C LEU A 894 16.07 25.07 27.61
N MET A 895 14.76 24.86 27.58
CA MET A 895 13.84 25.41 28.59
C MET A 895 14.08 24.83 29.98
N TYR A 896 14.29 23.51 30.07
CA TYR A 896 14.61 22.84 31.34
C TYR A 896 15.85 23.45 31.99
N ARG A 897 16.83 23.86 31.18
CA ARG A 897 18.06 24.49 31.67
C ARG A 897 17.91 25.98 32.00
N LEU A 898 17.22 26.75 31.16
CA LEU A 898 17.17 28.22 31.24
C LEU A 898 15.97 28.78 32.02
N CYS A 899 14.87 28.02 32.10
CA CYS A 899 13.62 28.42 32.76
C CYS A 899 12.87 27.21 33.39
N PRO A 900 13.50 26.46 34.32
CA PRO A 900 12.94 25.20 34.87
C PRO A 900 11.62 25.34 35.64
N THR A 901 11.29 26.55 36.12
CA THR A 901 10.08 26.79 36.93
C THR A 901 8.87 27.21 36.11
N THR A 902 9.04 27.49 34.82
CA THR A 902 7.96 27.91 33.93
C THR A 902 7.03 26.75 33.62
N LYS A 903 5.71 27.00 33.61
CA LYS A 903 4.71 26.03 33.18
C LYS A 903 4.46 26.14 31.68
N LEU A 904 4.32 24.99 31.02
CA LEU A 904 4.18 24.88 29.57
C LEU A 904 2.76 24.45 29.16
N THR A 905 2.12 25.21 28.28
CA THR A 905 1.05 24.70 27.40
C THR A 905 1.57 24.66 25.97
N ALA A 906 1.15 23.67 25.21
CA ALA A 906 1.55 23.55 23.81
C ALA A 906 0.36 23.27 22.90
N ILE A 907 0.44 23.79 21.68
CA ILE A 907 -0.56 23.62 20.64
C ILE A 907 0.14 23.10 19.38
N ALA A 908 -0.30 21.96 18.87
CA ALA A 908 0.13 21.44 17.58
C ALA A 908 -0.93 21.79 16.54
N MET A 909 -0.52 22.47 15.45
CA MET A 909 -1.43 23.03 14.44
C MET A 909 -1.17 22.46 13.04
N HIS A 910 -2.24 22.10 12.35
CA HIS A 910 -2.25 21.70 10.94
C HIS A 910 -3.51 22.22 10.25
N GLY A 911 -3.36 22.78 9.04
CA GLY A 911 -4.48 23.17 8.18
C GLY A 911 -5.30 24.34 8.72
N ALA A 912 -5.42 25.42 7.95
CA ALA A 912 -6.29 26.53 8.28
C ALA A 912 -6.60 27.37 7.04
N THR A 913 -7.80 27.92 6.99
CA THR A 913 -8.14 29.06 6.13
C THR A 913 -7.72 30.37 6.80
N VAL A 914 -7.55 31.43 6.00
CA VAL A 914 -7.25 32.77 6.55
C VAL A 914 -8.38 33.24 7.47
N ASP A 915 -9.63 33.02 7.08
CA ASP A 915 -10.81 33.40 7.87
C ASP A 915 -10.86 32.68 9.24
N GLU A 916 -10.52 31.39 9.29
CA GLU A 916 -10.40 30.68 10.57
C GLU A 916 -9.30 31.28 11.45
N LEU A 917 -8.13 31.58 10.88
CA LEU A 917 -7.04 32.21 11.63
C LEU A 917 -7.42 33.60 12.15
N GLU A 918 -8.13 34.39 11.36
CA GLU A 918 -8.58 35.72 11.80
C GLU A 918 -9.58 35.64 12.96
N LYS A 919 -10.58 34.75 12.87
CA LYS A 919 -11.55 34.52 13.96
C LYS A 919 -10.86 34.03 15.23
N THR A 920 -9.92 33.09 15.09
CA THR A 920 -9.13 32.60 16.22
C THR A 920 -8.23 33.69 16.79
N ALA A 921 -7.64 34.55 15.95
CA ALA A 921 -6.82 35.65 16.42
C ALA A 921 -7.63 36.63 17.29
N ASP A 922 -8.89 36.89 16.93
CA ASP A 922 -9.80 37.70 17.76
C ASP A 922 -10.04 37.03 19.13
N GLN A 923 -10.40 35.75 19.15
CA GLN A 923 -10.65 34.98 20.37
C GLN A 923 -9.40 34.87 21.26
N LEU A 924 -8.24 34.58 20.67
CA LEU A 924 -6.98 34.44 21.38
C LEU A 924 -6.48 35.80 21.90
N ALA A 925 -6.64 36.89 21.15
CA ALA A 925 -6.31 38.24 21.61
C ALA A 925 -7.19 38.66 22.80
N GLN A 926 -8.50 38.40 22.71
CA GLN A 926 -9.41 38.64 23.83
C GLN A 926 -8.98 37.84 25.06
N TRP A 927 -8.84 36.52 24.93
CA TRP A 927 -8.42 35.65 26.02
C TRP A 927 -7.09 36.09 26.64
N TRP A 928 -6.10 36.47 25.82
CA TRP A 928 -4.78 36.91 26.27
C TRP A 928 -4.88 38.20 27.10
N SER A 929 -5.73 39.15 26.69
CA SER A 929 -5.94 40.42 27.41
C SER A 929 -6.63 40.27 28.77
N GLU A 930 -7.35 39.16 28.98
CA GLU A 930 -8.04 38.83 30.23
C GLU A 930 -7.11 38.17 31.27
N GLN A 931 -5.89 37.78 30.87
CA GLN A 931 -4.94 37.10 31.76
C GLN A 931 -4.25 38.08 32.71
N ALA A 932 -4.24 37.75 34.01
CA ALA A 932 -3.49 38.52 35.00
C ALA A 932 -1.97 38.43 34.79
N GLU A 933 -1.49 37.26 34.37
CA GLU A 933 -0.11 37.03 33.93
C GLU A 933 -0.15 36.35 32.56
N PRO A 934 -0.07 37.12 31.45
CA PRO A 934 -0.14 36.55 30.11
C PRO A 934 1.09 35.67 29.80
N PRO A 935 0.92 34.57 29.07
CA PRO A 935 2.05 33.71 28.71
C PRO A 935 2.94 34.38 27.66
N LEU A 936 4.23 34.02 27.65
CA LEU A 936 5.09 34.25 26.49
C LEU A 936 4.62 33.34 25.36
N LEU A 937 4.36 33.93 24.18
CA LEU A 937 3.99 33.19 22.99
C LEU A 937 5.24 32.76 22.22
N VAL A 938 5.34 31.48 21.88
CA VAL A 938 6.49 30.91 21.17
C VAL A 938 6.00 30.25 19.88
N VAL A 939 6.47 30.75 18.74
CA VAL A 939 6.38 30.07 17.45
C VAL A 939 7.49 29.04 17.37
N SER A 940 7.14 27.77 17.21
CA SER A 940 8.11 26.76 16.83
C SER A 940 8.17 26.63 15.31
N SER A 941 9.29 26.99 14.68
CA SER A 941 9.43 26.91 13.22
C SER A 941 10.87 26.80 12.75
N ASP A 942 11.15 25.78 11.93
CA ASP A 942 12.19 25.83 10.90
C ASP A 942 11.68 26.59 9.66
N MET A 943 12.61 27.01 8.79
CA MET A 943 12.33 27.80 7.59
C MET A 943 12.14 26.89 6.36
N ASN A 944 12.66 27.25 5.18
CA ASN A 944 12.52 26.44 3.98
C ASN A 944 13.34 25.14 4.07
N HIS A 945 12.78 24.08 3.49
CA HIS A 945 13.33 22.74 3.42
C HIS A 945 13.75 22.37 1.99
N PHE A 946 14.89 21.67 1.93
CA PHE A 946 15.33 20.84 0.82
C PHE A 946 15.57 21.55 -0.52
N ALA A 947 15.86 22.85 -0.49
CA ALA A 947 16.45 23.55 -1.61
C ALA A 947 17.99 23.51 -1.55
N GLU A 948 18.64 23.79 -2.67
CA GLU A 948 20.07 24.10 -2.70
C GLU A 948 20.34 25.36 -1.86
N GLU A 949 21.51 25.46 -1.24
CA GLU A 949 21.84 26.47 -0.23
C GLU A 949 21.49 27.90 -0.65
N SER A 950 21.85 28.33 -1.86
CA SER A 950 21.60 29.70 -2.33
C SER A 950 20.11 30.00 -2.49
N GLU A 951 19.36 29.06 -3.07
CA GLU A 951 17.91 29.18 -3.22
C GLU A 951 17.18 29.06 -1.88
N ASN A 952 17.68 28.24 -0.95
CA ASN A 952 17.11 28.12 0.39
C ASN A 952 17.21 29.45 1.13
N ARG A 953 18.41 30.07 1.13
CA ARG A 953 18.63 31.38 1.76
C ARG A 953 17.75 32.47 1.12
N ARG A 954 17.58 32.45 -0.21
CA ARG A 954 16.67 33.38 -0.91
C ARG A 954 15.23 33.25 -0.41
N ARG A 955 14.70 32.03 -0.34
CA ARG A 955 13.32 31.76 0.12
C ARG A 955 13.12 32.08 1.60
N ASP A 956 14.11 31.77 2.42
CA ASP A 956 14.07 32.10 3.85
C ASP A 956 14.00 33.63 4.06
N ARG A 957 14.80 34.40 3.30
CA ARG A 957 14.75 35.86 3.34
C ARG A 957 13.38 36.41 2.96
N LEU A 958 12.76 35.86 1.90
CA LEU A 958 11.41 36.27 1.48
C LEU A 958 10.38 36.05 2.60
N ALA A 959 10.42 34.91 3.29
CA ALA A 959 9.52 34.64 4.41
C ALA A 959 9.83 35.52 5.63
N LEU A 960 11.11 35.77 5.94
CA LEU A 960 11.52 36.65 7.05
C LEU A 960 11.14 38.12 6.79
N ASP A 961 11.23 38.59 5.55
CA ASP A 961 10.77 39.94 5.17
C ASP A 961 9.24 40.07 5.29
N ALA A 962 8.50 39.02 4.93
CA ALA A 962 7.06 38.98 5.11
C ALA A 962 6.69 38.96 6.60
N LEU A 963 7.36 38.14 7.42
CA LEU A 963 7.23 38.12 8.88
C LEU A 963 7.50 39.51 9.47
N ALA A 964 8.57 40.18 9.02
CA ALA A 964 8.96 41.50 9.49
C ALA A 964 7.96 42.63 9.16
N SER A 965 7.08 42.43 8.18
CA SER A 965 6.00 43.38 7.92
C SER A 965 4.86 43.35 8.94
N GLY A 966 4.83 42.34 9.83
CA GLY A 966 3.80 42.20 10.86
C GLY A 966 2.42 41.79 10.34
N ASP A 967 2.35 41.34 9.08
CA ASP A 967 1.12 40.92 8.42
C ASP A 967 1.10 39.40 8.21
N GLY A 968 0.31 38.71 9.02
CA GLY A 968 0.18 37.25 8.97
C GLY A 968 -0.41 36.74 7.66
N ALA A 969 -1.36 37.45 7.05
CA ALA A 969 -1.96 37.02 5.78
C ALA A 969 -0.94 37.12 4.64
N LYS A 970 -0.14 38.19 4.63
CA LYS A 970 0.97 38.36 3.68
C LYS A 970 2.03 37.28 3.84
N LEU A 971 2.38 36.88 5.07
CA LEU A 971 3.31 35.77 5.30
C LEU A 971 2.83 34.47 4.64
N LEU A 972 1.56 34.12 4.83
CA LEU A 972 0.97 32.93 4.21
C LEU A 972 0.93 33.04 2.68
N GLU A 973 0.60 34.21 2.15
CA GLU A 973 0.60 34.47 0.71
C GLU A 973 1.99 34.30 0.10
N VAL A 974 3.04 34.85 0.73
CA VAL A 974 4.42 34.70 0.28
C VAL A 974 4.85 33.25 0.35
N CYS A 975 4.57 32.55 1.45
CA CYS A 975 4.93 31.12 1.56
C CYS A 975 4.25 30.29 0.46
N ARG A 976 2.99 30.57 0.15
CA ARG A 976 2.25 29.90 -0.93
C ARG A 976 2.78 30.24 -2.32
N THR A 977 2.99 31.51 -2.62
CA THR A 977 3.34 32.00 -3.98
C THR A 977 4.78 31.70 -4.34
N GLU A 978 5.69 31.85 -3.38
CA GLU A 978 7.13 31.57 -3.53
C GLU A 978 7.49 30.12 -3.15
N ASN A 979 6.48 29.33 -2.76
CA ASN A 979 6.63 27.92 -2.37
C ASN A 979 7.71 27.74 -1.28
N VAL A 980 7.61 28.55 -0.22
CA VAL A 980 8.45 28.46 0.97
C VAL A 980 7.85 27.41 1.89
N SER A 981 8.62 26.36 2.19
CA SER A 981 8.18 25.24 3.02
C SER A 981 8.39 25.47 4.52
N MET A 982 8.17 26.71 4.97
CA MET A 982 8.25 27.09 6.39
C MET A 982 7.20 26.30 7.18
N CYS A 983 7.66 25.46 8.11
CA CYS A 983 6.76 24.54 8.84
C CYS A 983 5.81 25.28 9.79
N GLY A 984 6.30 26.27 10.55
CA GLY A 984 5.51 27.06 11.50
C GLY A 984 4.82 28.30 10.93
N GLN A 985 4.57 28.34 9.61
CA GLN A 985 3.91 29.49 8.96
C GLN A 985 2.52 29.80 9.55
N LEU A 986 1.75 28.79 9.95
CA LEU A 986 0.42 28.95 10.56
C LEU A 986 0.52 29.54 11.98
N PRO A 987 1.28 28.96 12.93
CA PRO A 987 1.58 29.58 14.22
C PRO A 987 2.10 31.02 14.11
N ALA A 988 3.03 31.29 13.18
CA ALA A 988 3.60 32.62 12.99
C ALA A 988 2.55 33.64 12.53
N ALA A 989 1.76 33.28 11.52
CA ALA A 989 0.68 34.14 11.02
C ALA A 989 -0.37 34.44 12.09
N LEU A 990 -0.78 33.43 12.87
CA LEU A 990 -1.74 33.60 13.97
C LEU A 990 -1.22 34.61 15.01
N ILE A 991 0.03 34.49 15.45
CA ILE A 991 0.59 35.41 16.44
C ILE A 991 0.68 36.83 15.90
N LEU A 992 1.08 37.03 14.64
CA LEU A 992 1.08 38.36 14.02
C LEU A 992 -0.33 38.97 13.98
N MET A 993 -1.34 38.17 13.67
CA MET A 993 -2.74 38.60 13.70
C MET A 993 -3.19 38.97 15.12
N VAL A 994 -2.84 38.17 16.14
CA VAL A 994 -3.12 38.47 17.56
C VAL A 994 -2.45 39.79 17.99
N MET A 995 -1.17 40.00 17.66
CA MET A 995 -0.46 41.26 17.95
C MET A 995 -1.19 42.47 17.35
N LYS A 996 -1.63 42.34 16.09
CA LYS A 996 -2.41 43.38 15.40
C LYS A 996 -3.73 43.68 16.10
N ARG A 997 -4.46 42.65 16.57
CA ARG A 997 -5.74 42.83 17.32
C ARG A 997 -5.53 43.49 18.67
N LEU A 998 -4.41 43.23 19.32
CA LEU A 998 -4.00 43.89 20.58
C LEU A 998 -3.45 45.31 20.37
N GLY A 999 -3.43 45.82 19.12
CA GLY A 999 -2.89 47.14 18.81
C GLY A 999 -1.37 47.27 19.02
N LYS A 1000 -0.63 46.14 19.04
CA LYS A 1000 0.82 46.14 19.18
C LYS A 1000 1.48 46.54 17.86
N LYS A 1001 2.45 47.44 17.94
CA LYS A 1001 3.32 47.75 16.79
C LYS A 1001 4.38 46.65 16.69
N VAL A 1002 4.20 45.73 15.75
CA VAL A 1002 5.12 44.61 15.55
C VAL A 1002 6.52 45.13 15.22
N THR A 1003 7.48 44.78 16.05
CA THR A 1003 8.92 44.87 15.74
C THR A 1003 9.48 43.47 15.57
N CYS A 1004 10.26 43.25 14.51
CA CYS A 1004 10.82 41.95 14.19
C CYS A 1004 12.34 42.06 14.20
N GLU A 1005 13.00 41.37 15.12
CA GLU A 1005 14.45 41.34 15.26
C GLU A 1005 14.97 39.93 15.01
N GLU A 1006 15.73 39.75 13.93
CA GLU A 1006 16.43 38.50 13.62
C GLU A 1006 17.67 38.38 14.52
N ILE A 1007 17.63 37.44 15.46
CA ILE A 1007 18.68 37.22 16.45
C ILE A 1007 19.81 36.36 15.88
N ALA A 1008 19.45 35.34 15.13
CA ALA A 1008 20.40 34.43 14.49
C ALA A 1008 19.74 33.74 13.29
N TYR A 1009 20.56 33.47 12.29
CA TYR A 1009 20.17 32.68 11.13
C TYR A 1009 21.29 31.69 10.78
N ALA A 1010 20.90 30.45 10.48
CA ALA A 1010 21.81 29.39 10.06
C ALA A 1010 21.08 28.42 9.13
N THR A 1011 21.85 27.51 8.55
CA THR A 1011 21.34 26.44 7.72
C THR A 1011 21.94 25.10 8.16
N SER A 1012 21.34 23.98 7.74
CA SER A 1012 21.90 22.65 7.99
C SER A 1012 23.31 22.47 7.41
N ALA A 1013 23.66 23.21 6.34
CA ALA A 1013 24.99 23.22 5.75
C ALA A 1013 26.06 23.82 6.70
N ASP A 1014 25.69 24.80 7.53
CA ASP A 1014 26.60 25.43 8.50
C ASP A 1014 27.03 24.46 9.62
N ALA A 1015 26.27 23.38 9.84
CA ALA A 1015 26.60 22.28 10.74
C ALA A 1015 27.24 21.06 10.03
N GLY A 1016 27.67 21.23 8.77
CA GLY A 1016 28.30 20.18 7.95
C GLY A 1016 27.33 19.31 7.16
N GLY A 1017 26.09 19.75 6.96
CA GLY A 1017 25.10 19.07 6.12
C GLY A 1017 25.32 19.25 4.61
N ASP A 1018 24.53 18.53 3.81
CA ASP A 1018 24.56 18.60 2.35
C ASP A 1018 24.07 19.96 1.83
N ARG A 1019 24.91 20.66 1.07
CA ARG A 1019 24.61 21.98 0.47
C ARG A 1019 23.60 21.91 -0.68
N GLN A 1020 23.37 20.74 -1.26
CA GLN A 1020 22.36 20.57 -2.32
C GLN A 1020 20.94 20.40 -1.75
N ARG A 1021 20.82 20.14 -0.45
CA ARG A 1021 19.54 19.88 0.20
C ARG A 1021 19.55 20.37 1.64
N VAL A 1022 19.23 21.65 1.81
CA VAL A 1022 19.43 22.40 3.05
C VAL A 1022 18.10 22.65 3.78
N VAL A 1023 18.15 22.78 5.11
CA VAL A 1023 17.05 23.33 5.91
C VAL A 1023 17.53 24.62 6.57
N GLY A 1024 16.71 25.68 6.52
CA GLY A 1024 17.00 26.97 7.15
C GLY A 1024 16.50 27.08 8.59
N TYR A 1025 17.22 27.80 9.44
CA TYR A 1025 16.90 28.02 10.85
C TYR A 1025 17.00 29.51 11.18
N ALA A 1026 15.92 30.10 11.67
CA ALA A 1026 15.90 31.50 12.09
C ALA A 1026 15.40 31.62 13.53
N GLY A 1027 16.10 32.41 14.33
CA GLY A 1027 15.68 32.81 15.67
C GLY A 1027 15.25 34.27 15.64
N VAL A 1028 14.00 34.56 16.01
CA VAL A 1028 13.42 35.90 15.89
C VAL A 1028 12.74 36.32 17.19
N ILE A 1029 12.89 37.59 17.54
CA ILE A 1029 12.13 38.23 18.62
C ILE A 1029 11.06 39.14 18.00
N LEU A 1030 9.83 39.02 18.50
CA LEU A 1030 8.68 39.85 18.14
C LEU A 1030 8.29 40.72 19.34
N GLY A 1031 8.51 42.02 19.22
CA GLY A 1031 8.25 43.03 20.26
C GLY A 1031 7.00 43.86 20.01
#